data_AF-A0A085MQQ9-F1
#
_entry.id   AF-A0A085MQQ9-F1
#
_cell.length_a   1.000
_cell.length_b   1.000
_cell.length_c   1.000
_cell.angle_alpha   90.00
_cell.angle_beta   90.00
_cell.angle_gamma   90.00
#
_symmetry.space_group_name_H-M   'P 1'
#
loop_
_entity.id
_entity.type
_entity.pdbx_description
1 polymer ?
#
loop_
_entity_poly.entity_id
_entity_poly.type
_entity_poly.pdbx_seq_one_letter_code
_entity_poly.pdbx_strand_id
1 'polypeptide(L)'
;MFQGLKSRLAEETRKLQNAVNQVGITLPEKFGNLSQGAPSVGSLQDKQAGRSNDVPGNEGLRSSSSKVEHGGQNLVDISLDTNPESHREDSSSSITATLPVRQRHDSGSSISSYDSIFMQSHISIPGNILLSDLESIADEDSVSVCSTQLSESSSLEKVSLMLDKLSSQASLYRDKYKKVIDHVLIVKVSFQQGILQALGAYRSCLAENERLKATIDVTRDRAVERIRQLRQRRINETEDFQKIINELNAKVVAVERAGNEEAEKHKQKVKVLEDLLGRCKESITNYKSSIEQLTLENNALREKADRLNNGIDNEKANPPEPTDVDQRWREELKRVEEESQKKLQEMEEQHNMNLAKIKQDMHEAIETKDAELESFHQRLNLALDELQSAKLLIKESKACEETLENEKKELVSQLAAVKQAVVKAIVEEESKKHEAMIADYEERIRQMMNQMDSKAEEAKADYERMYQSKRAELEQGLWEERQQMMLEVEEREMQKSAALLAKDEMIAELNVELEKLRTNTAELESRLDNYSKLGIQWEELERRSIQHSEALLAKDETISHQQQQIDQLKASASSLEDKLATMVAVEKERGVLEENLNNQRLVADNLSKTNADLESRLELRTKSLEDLQKEFQESQQRSSQILSAKEEEVNMLTIEVSSLQT
;
A
#
# COMPACT_ATOMS: atom_id res chain seq x y z
N MET A 1 22.05 -14.10 -14.80
CA MET A 1 23.10 -13.11 -14.49
C MET A 1 24.25 -13.66 -13.62
N PHE A 2 24.01 -14.51 -12.61
CA PHE A 2 25.08 -15.10 -11.78
C PHE A 2 25.98 -16.15 -12.45
N GLN A 3 25.52 -16.79 -13.53
CA GLN A 3 26.29 -17.84 -14.22
C GLN A 3 27.45 -17.27 -15.05
N GLY A 4 27.29 -16.06 -15.60
CA GLY A 4 28.35 -15.34 -16.32
C GLY A 4 29.46 -14.82 -15.39
N LEU A 5 29.10 -14.40 -14.18
CA LEU A 5 30.06 -13.99 -13.14
C LEU A 5 30.88 -15.17 -12.62
N LYS A 6 30.27 -16.35 -12.44
CA LYS A 6 31.00 -17.57 -12.07
C LYS A 6 32.00 -18.01 -13.13
N SER A 7 31.62 -17.95 -14.42
CA SER A 7 32.54 -18.26 -15.52
C SER A 7 33.67 -17.25 -15.63
N ARG A 8 33.39 -15.94 -15.51
CA ARG A 8 34.45 -14.91 -15.51
C ARG A 8 35.40 -15.05 -14.33
N LEU A 9 34.89 -15.31 -13.13
CA LEU A 9 35.71 -15.51 -11.95
C LEU A 9 36.55 -16.79 -12.06
N ALA A 10 36.00 -17.88 -12.58
CA ALA A 10 36.75 -19.11 -12.83
C ALA A 10 37.84 -18.92 -13.89
N GLU A 11 37.58 -18.09 -14.91
CA GLU A 11 38.54 -17.80 -15.98
C GLU A 11 39.66 -16.85 -15.53
N GLU A 12 39.36 -15.84 -14.71
CA GLU A 12 40.38 -15.00 -14.07
C GLU A 12 41.20 -15.78 -13.05
N THR A 13 40.58 -16.64 -12.25
CA THR A 13 41.31 -17.51 -11.31
C THR A 13 42.25 -18.45 -12.06
N ARG A 14 41.83 -18.97 -13.23
CA ARG A 14 42.68 -19.83 -14.08
C ARG A 14 43.83 -19.03 -14.72
N LYS A 15 43.62 -17.76 -15.09
CA LYS A 15 44.69 -16.86 -15.58
C LYS A 15 45.71 -16.52 -14.47
N LEU A 16 45.24 -16.22 -13.26
CA LEU A 16 46.08 -15.98 -12.09
C LEU A 16 46.88 -17.22 -11.70
N GLN A 17 46.26 -18.41 -11.69
CA GLN A 17 46.95 -19.67 -11.44
C GLN A 17 48.05 -19.93 -12.48
N ASN A 18 47.79 -19.65 -13.76
CA ASN A 18 48.78 -19.80 -14.83
C ASN A 18 49.92 -18.77 -14.73
N ALA A 19 49.63 -17.53 -14.34
CA ALA A 19 50.65 -16.50 -14.09
C ALA A 19 51.53 -16.85 -12.89
N VAL A 20 50.95 -17.34 -11.80
CA VAL A 20 51.68 -17.83 -10.62
C VAL A 20 52.54 -19.04 -10.96
N ASN A 21 52.03 -19.97 -11.79
CA ASN A 21 52.81 -21.11 -12.25
C ASN A 21 53.97 -20.69 -13.17
N GLN A 22 53.80 -19.70 -14.05
CA GLN A 22 54.92 -19.17 -14.86
C GLN A 22 55.99 -18.50 -14.00
N VAL A 23 55.61 -17.74 -12.96
CA VAL A 23 56.57 -17.16 -12.01
C VAL A 23 57.26 -18.23 -11.17
N GLY A 24 56.53 -19.29 -10.79
CA GLY A 24 57.06 -20.44 -10.06
C GLY A 24 58.02 -21.31 -10.86
N ILE A 25 57.88 -21.37 -12.20
CA ILE A 25 58.78 -22.12 -13.10
C ILE A 25 60.01 -21.28 -13.49
N THR A 26 59.88 -19.96 -13.59
CA THR A 26 60.98 -19.06 -14.01
C THR A 26 61.94 -18.65 -12.88
N LEU A 27 61.53 -18.75 -11.61
CA LEU A 27 62.43 -18.50 -10.48
C LEU A 27 63.53 -19.56 -10.35
N PRO A 28 63.23 -20.88 -10.33
CA PRO A 28 64.24 -21.92 -10.16
C PRO A 28 65.23 -22.03 -11.32
N GLU A 29 64.81 -21.77 -12.57
CA GLU A 29 65.72 -21.79 -13.73
C GLU A 29 66.78 -20.67 -13.70
N LYS A 30 66.46 -19.51 -13.11
CA LYS A 30 67.44 -18.42 -12.92
C LYS A 30 68.43 -18.68 -11.78
N PHE A 31 68.02 -19.44 -10.76
CA PHE A 31 68.92 -19.87 -9.68
C PHE A 31 69.72 -21.14 -10.03
N GLY A 32 69.17 -22.03 -10.87
CA GLY A 32 69.82 -23.27 -11.30
C GLY A 32 71.02 -23.04 -12.23
N ASN A 33 70.98 -22.01 -13.08
CA ASN A 33 72.05 -21.71 -14.03
C ASN A 33 73.30 -21.04 -13.41
N LEU A 34 73.25 -20.63 -12.14
CA LEU A 34 74.40 -20.11 -11.39
C LEU A 34 75.18 -21.21 -10.62
N SER A 35 74.61 -22.41 -10.49
CA SER A 35 75.18 -23.49 -9.67
C SER A 35 76.14 -24.44 -10.41
N GLN A 36 76.37 -24.26 -11.72
CA GLN A 36 77.22 -25.16 -12.52
C GLN A 36 78.61 -24.60 -12.89
N GLY A 37 79.04 -23.49 -12.29
CA GLY A 37 80.25 -22.79 -12.72
C GLY A 37 81.23 -22.37 -11.62
N ALA A 38 81.52 -23.17 -10.59
CA ALA A 38 82.73 -22.98 -9.76
C ALA A 38 83.01 -24.19 -8.83
N PRO A 39 84.28 -24.54 -8.57
CA PRO A 39 84.67 -25.70 -7.78
C PRO A 39 84.56 -25.44 -6.26
N SER A 40 84.34 -26.53 -5.53
CA SER A 40 84.24 -26.61 -4.07
C SER A 40 85.61 -26.45 -3.38
N VAL A 41 85.79 -25.39 -2.58
CA VAL A 41 86.76 -25.26 -1.48
C VAL A 41 86.11 -24.25 -0.51
N GLY A 42 85.74 -24.60 0.73
CA GLY A 42 86.63 -24.91 1.84
C GLY A 42 86.61 -23.72 2.82
N SER A 43 85.89 -23.92 3.93
CA SER A 43 85.66 -23.00 5.06
C SER A 43 86.89 -22.23 5.53
N LEU A 44 86.76 -20.91 5.73
CA LEU A 44 87.53 -20.09 6.68
C LEU A 44 86.86 -18.71 6.78
N GLN A 45 86.12 -18.44 7.86
CA GLN A 45 85.74 -17.07 8.21
C GLN A 45 85.72 -16.93 9.73
N ASP A 46 86.67 -16.15 10.23
CA ASP A 46 86.56 -15.51 11.52
C ASP A 46 87.31 -14.16 11.49
N LYS A 47 86.79 -13.20 12.27
CA LYS A 47 87.28 -11.85 12.62
C LYS A 47 86.88 -10.67 11.72
N GLN A 48 85.86 -9.93 12.19
CA GLN A 48 85.96 -8.49 12.44
C GLN A 48 84.90 -8.03 13.48
N ALA A 49 85.35 -7.89 14.73
CA ALA A 49 84.78 -6.95 15.71
C ALA A 49 85.48 -5.59 15.48
N GLY A 50 84.96 -4.40 15.78
CA GLY A 50 83.82 -3.91 16.54
C GLY A 50 84.16 -2.44 16.88
N ARG A 51 83.21 -1.50 16.76
CA ARG A 51 83.33 -0.12 17.29
C ARG A 51 81.94 0.46 17.57
N SER A 52 81.56 0.55 18.84
CA SER A 52 80.59 1.55 19.32
C SER A 52 81.14 2.18 20.59
N ASN A 53 81.30 3.49 20.57
CA ASN A 53 81.63 4.30 21.73
C ASN A 53 80.34 4.69 22.46
N ASP A 54 80.28 4.37 23.75
CA ASP A 54 79.41 4.97 24.74
C ASP A 54 80.01 6.29 25.27
N VAL A 55 79.19 6.97 26.10
CA VAL A 55 79.49 8.02 27.13
C VAL A 55 78.89 9.41 26.78
N PRO A 56 78.26 10.17 27.72
CA PRO A 56 77.24 9.82 28.73
C PRO A 56 76.11 10.89 28.83
N GLY A 57 74.98 10.59 29.48
CA GLY A 57 73.95 11.59 29.83
C GLY A 57 73.83 11.72 31.35
N ASN A 58 74.22 12.89 31.90
CA ASN A 58 74.11 13.25 33.32
C ASN A 58 72.94 14.22 33.55
N GLU A 59 72.44 14.23 34.78
CA GLU A 59 71.23 14.88 35.29
C GLU A 59 71.25 16.43 35.30
N GLY A 60 70.04 17.02 35.26
CA GLY A 60 69.68 18.14 36.16
C GLY A 60 69.61 19.57 35.60
N LEU A 61 68.39 20.13 35.62
CA LEU A 61 67.97 21.47 36.09
C LEU A 61 67.11 22.35 35.16
N ARG A 62 66.16 22.98 35.85
CA ARG A 62 65.10 23.92 35.45
C ARG A 62 65.65 25.25 34.91
N SER A 63 64.95 25.87 33.96
CA SER A 63 64.20 27.15 34.14
C SER A 63 63.98 27.91 32.81
N SER A 64 62.71 28.24 32.58
CA SER A 64 62.10 29.49 32.07
C SER A 64 62.79 30.43 31.07
N SER A 65 61.96 30.87 30.10
CA SER A 65 61.83 32.22 29.50
C SER A 65 62.91 32.73 28.53
N SER A 66 62.55 32.97 27.26
CA SER A 66 62.16 34.30 26.75
C SER A 66 62.08 34.36 25.21
N LYS A 67 61.28 35.32 24.74
CA LYS A 67 60.97 35.77 23.38
C LYS A 67 62.17 36.12 22.47
N VAL A 68 61.79 36.25 21.19
CA VAL A 68 62.31 37.06 20.06
C VAL A 68 63.03 36.21 19.00
N GLU A 69 62.40 35.82 17.88
CA GLU A 69 61.96 36.55 16.65
C GLU A 69 63.01 36.56 15.53
N HIS A 70 62.49 36.46 14.30
CA HIS A 70 63.07 36.69 12.97
C HIS A 70 63.80 35.55 12.22
N GLY A 71 63.09 35.04 11.19
CA GLY A 71 63.62 35.07 9.82
C GLY A 71 63.59 33.75 9.05
N GLY A 72 62.73 33.67 8.02
CA GLY A 72 63.16 33.04 6.76
C GLY A 72 62.34 31.91 6.13
N GLN A 73 61.12 32.23 5.66
CA GLN A 73 60.60 31.90 4.32
C GLN A 73 60.10 30.47 3.96
N ASN A 74 58.93 30.52 3.29
CA ASN A 74 58.30 29.58 2.35
C ASN A 74 57.25 28.57 2.87
N LEU A 75 56.12 29.21 3.24
CA LEU A 75 54.73 28.93 2.88
C LEU A 75 54.52 28.16 1.54
N VAL A 76 53.68 27.12 1.58
CA VAL A 76 52.69 26.84 0.53
C VAL A 76 51.35 26.62 1.23
N ASP A 77 50.49 27.62 1.08
CA ASP A 77 49.06 27.62 1.36
C ASP A 77 48.31 26.62 0.46
N ILE A 78 47.29 25.96 1.00
CA ILE A 78 46.11 25.58 0.21
C ILE A 78 44.89 26.11 0.96
N SER A 79 44.26 27.11 0.35
CA SER A 79 43.10 27.85 0.80
C SER A 79 41.85 27.00 1.04
N LEU A 80 41.11 27.44 2.04
CA LEU A 80 39.65 27.31 2.20
C LEU A 80 38.91 27.73 0.93
N ASP A 81 37.87 26.97 0.57
CA ASP A 81 36.69 27.51 -0.12
C ASP A 81 35.56 27.64 0.90
N THR A 82 35.26 28.89 1.22
CA THR A 82 34.02 29.33 1.86
C THR A 82 32.94 29.49 0.79
N ASN A 83 31.77 28.90 1.00
CA ASN A 83 30.54 29.48 0.47
C ASN A 83 29.53 29.63 1.61
N PRO A 84 29.12 30.86 1.97
CA PRO A 84 28.09 31.10 2.97
C PRO A 84 26.75 31.38 2.29
N GLU A 85 25.69 30.68 2.67
CA GLU A 85 24.39 31.34 2.74
C GLU A 85 23.45 30.65 3.73
N SER A 86 22.80 31.51 4.48
CA SER A 86 22.00 31.29 5.67
C SER A 86 20.65 30.64 5.37
N HIS A 87 20.18 29.78 6.28
CA HIS A 87 18.85 29.94 6.87
C HIS A 87 18.85 29.38 8.29
N ARG A 88 18.51 30.27 9.24
CA ARG A 88 18.14 29.97 10.63
C ARG A 88 16.84 29.18 10.63
N GLU A 89 16.70 28.24 11.56
CA GLU A 89 15.73 28.37 12.65
C GLU A 89 15.99 27.33 13.75
N ASP A 90 15.63 27.77 14.96
CA ASP A 90 15.98 27.24 16.25
C ASP A 90 15.38 25.86 16.54
N SER A 91 16.10 25.05 17.31
CA SER A 91 15.52 24.33 18.46
C SER A 91 16.62 23.79 19.37
N SER A 92 16.51 24.19 20.62
CA SER A 92 17.35 23.90 21.76
C SER A 92 17.36 22.42 22.16
N SER A 93 18.52 21.90 22.55
CA SER A 93 18.64 21.19 23.82
C SER A 93 20.10 21.09 24.25
N SER A 94 20.36 21.61 25.44
CA SER A 94 21.60 21.45 26.19
C SER A 94 21.59 20.08 26.86
N ILE A 95 22.55 19.21 26.54
CA ILE A 95 23.06 18.22 27.51
C ILE A 95 24.59 18.24 27.47
N THR A 96 25.13 18.49 28.65
CA THR A 96 26.53 18.62 28.99
C THR A 96 27.24 17.26 28.99
N ALA A 97 28.52 17.28 28.60
CA ALA A 97 29.61 16.41 29.04
C ALA A 97 29.47 14.88 28.91
N THR A 98 30.32 14.26 28.09
CA THR A 98 31.57 13.62 28.56
C THR A 98 32.28 12.91 27.40
N LEU A 99 33.59 13.13 27.29
CA LEU A 99 34.51 12.36 26.45
C LEU A 99 34.60 10.91 26.96
N PRO A 100 34.56 9.86 26.11
CA PRO A 100 34.88 8.53 26.58
C PRO A 100 36.40 8.37 26.68
N VAL A 101 36.83 8.28 27.94
CA VAL A 101 38.14 7.78 28.36
C VAL A 101 38.36 6.39 27.77
N ARG A 102 39.53 6.19 27.17
CA ARG A 102 40.02 4.92 26.64
C ARG A 102 40.29 3.95 27.80
N GLN A 103 39.30 3.12 28.13
CA GLN A 103 39.43 2.05 29.12
C GLN A 103 40.02 0.80 28.44
N ARG A 104 41.21 0.38 28.89
CA ARG A 104 41.78 -0.94 28.55
C ARG A 104 41.01 -2.00 29.34
N HIS A 105 40.34 -2.90 28.64
CA HIS A 105 39.83 -4.13 29.24
C HIS A 105 40.83 -5.26 29.00
N ASP A 106 41.46 -5.71 30.08
CA ASP A 106 41.95 -7.08 30.20
C ASP A 106 40.72 -7.97 30.46
N SER A 107 40.55 -9.05 29.70
CA SER A 107 39.49 -10.04 29.93
C SER A 107 39.95 -11.43 29.50
N GLY A 108 40.52 -12.16 30.45
CA GLY A 108 40.46 -13.62 30.47
C GLY A 108 39.18 -14.06 31.20
N SER A 109 38.54 -15.10 30.67
CA SER A 109 37.39 -15.83 31.24
C SER A 109 36.02 -15.14 31.14
N SER A 110 35.21 -15.61 30.19
CA SER A 110 33.82 -16.06 30.43
C SER A 110 33.25 -16.68 29.14
N ILE A 111 33.32 -18.01 29.05
CA ILE A 111 32.55 -18.83 28.11
C ILE A 111 31.23 -19.15 28.82
N SER A 112 30.12 -18.51 28.42
CA SER A 112 28.77 -19.09 28.33
C SER A 112 27.71 -17.98 28.26
N SER A 113 27.30 -17.58 27.06
CA SER A 113 25.99 -16.96 26.77
C SER A 113 25.93 -16.55 25.30
N TYR A 114 25.80 -17.53 24.40
CA TYR A 114 25.64 -17.28 22.95
C TYR A 114 24.44 -18.05 22.38
N ASP A 115 23.31 -18.08 23.10
CA ASP A 115 22.07 -18.71 22.60
C ASP A 115 20.83 -17.80 22.60
N SER A 116 20.96 -16.48 22.82
CA SER A 116 19.78 -15.63 23.06
C SER A 116 19.68 -14.36 22.21
N ILE A 117 20.18 -14.34 20.97
CA ILE A 117 20.03 -13.16 20.07
C ILE A 117 19.43 -13.53 18.69
N PHE A 118 19.30 -14.81 18.33
CA PHE A 118 18.84 -15.22 17.00
C PHE A 118 17.37 -15.61 16.88
N MET A 119 16.57 -15.49 17.94
CA MET A 119 15.14 -15.87 17.94
C MET A 119 14.17 -14.68 18.01
N GLN A 120 14.63 -13.46 17.72
CA GLN A 120 13.78 -12.26 17.72
C GLN A 120 13.46 -11.75 16.31
N SER A 121 13.19 -12.68 15.40
CA SER A 121 12.51 -12.43 14.14
C SER A 121 11.26 -13.31 14.08
N HIS A 122 10.22 -12.88 14.78
CA HIS A 122 8.88 -13.40 14.54
C HIS A 122 8.54 -13.18 13.06
N ILE A 123 8.51 -14.28 12.31
CA ILE A 123 7.79 -14.35 11.05
C ILE A 123 6.32 -14.14 11.42
N SER A 124 5.80 -12.94 11.21
CA SER A 124 4.37 -12.70 11.19
C SER A 124 3.78 -13.57 10.10
N ILE A 125 3.14 -14.67 10.50
CA ILE A 125 2.29 -15.48 9.63
C ILE A 125 1.10 -14.58 9.27
N PRO A 126 0.85 -14.26 7.98
CA PRO A 126 -0.37 -13.57 7.58
C PRO A 126 -1.52 -14.58 7.65
N GLY A 127 -2.02 -14.81 8.85
CA GLY A 127 -3.04 -15.79 9.16
C GLY A 127 -4.28 -15.14 9.76
N ASN A 128 -4.83 -14.08 9.14
CA ASN A 128 -6.08 -13.46 9.59
C ASN A 128 -7.09 -13.16 8.45
N ILE A 129 -6.86 -13.64 7.23
CA ILE A 129 -7.81 -13.39 6.11
C ILE A 129 -8.97 -14.40 6.09
N LEU A 130 -8.88 -15.50 6.85
CA LEU A 130 -9.91 -16.57 6.82
C LEU A 130 -11.01 -16.43 7.89
N LEU A 131 -10.97 -15.44 8.79
CA LEU A 131 -12.08 -15.25 9.74
C LEU A 131 -13.15 -14.29 9.21
N SER A 132 -12.79 -13.33 8.36
CA SER A 132 -13.73 -12.30 7.89
C SER A 132 -14.69 -12.77 6.78
N ASP A 133 -14.35 -13.85 6.07
CA ASP A 133 -15.19 -14.41 4.99
C ASP A 133 -16.11 -15.56 5.43
N LEU A 134 -15.98 -16.03 6.67
CA LEU A 134 -16.86 -17.05 7.26
C LEU A 134 -17.97 -16.44 8.14
N GLU A 135 -17.86 -15.16 8.50
CA GLU A 135 -18.88 -14.42 9.26
C GLU A 135 -19.99 -13.84 8.36
N SER A 136 -19.88 -14.01 7.04
CA SER A 136 -20.91 -13.69 6.03
C SER A 136 -21.71 -14.93 5.61
N ILE A 137 -21.97 -15.85 6.55
CA ILE A 137 -22.77 -17.08 6.34
C ILE A 137 -24.04 -17.09 7.20
N ALA A 138 -24.35 -15.98 7.88
CA ALA A 138 -25.69 -15.76 8.42
C ALA A 138 -26.52 -15.02 7.35
N ASP A 139 -27.16 -15.79 6.48
CA ASP A 139 -28.24 -15.33 5.60
C ASP A 139 -29.38 -14.72 6.46
N GLU A 140 -29.45 -13.39 6.59
CA GLU A 140 -30.66 -12.71 7.09
C GLU A 140 -31.69 -12.40 5.99
N ASP A 141 -31.40 -12.66 4.72
CA ASP A 141 -32.29 -12.30 3.59
C ASP A 141 -32.91 -13.50 2.86
N SER A 142 -33.39 -14.51 3.59
CA SER A 142 -34.23 -15.58 3.00
C SER A 142 -35.50 -15.90 3.77
N VAL A 143 -36.10 -14.89 4.43
CA VAL A 143 -37.51 -14.92 4.85
C VAL A 143 -38.29 -13.86 4.07
N SER A 144 -38.51 -14.11 2.78
CA SER A 144 -39.50 -13.36 2.02
C SER A 144 -40.18 -14.25 0.98
N VAL A 145 -41.42 -14.61 1.31
CA VAL A 145 -42.49 -14.99 0.40
C VAL A 145 -42.23 -16.23 -0.47
N CYS A 146 -42.52 -17.40 0.12
CA CYS A 146 -43.34 -18.37 -0.59
C CYS A 146 -44.44 -18.85 0.36
N SER A 147 -45.58 -18.17 0.23
CA SER A 147 -46.87 -18.60 0.74
C SER A 147 -47.08 -20.07 0.41
N THR A 148 -47.23 -20.89 1.44
CA THR A 148 -47.75 -22.24 1.35
C THR A 148 -49.22 -22.18 0.91
N GLN A 149 -49.44 -22.13 -0.41
CA GLN A 149 -50.61 -22.76 -1.00
C GLN A 149 -50.12 -23.89 -1.91
N LEU A 150 -50.23 -25.09 -1.37
CA LEU A 150 -50.21 -26.33 -2.12
C LEU A 150 -51.35 -26.29 -3.14
N SER A 151 -51.05 -25.88 -4.36
CA SER A 151 -51.93 -26.12 -5.51
C SER A 151 -51.44 -27.38 -6.23
N GLU A 152 -52.28 -28.40 -6.18
CA GLU A 152 -52.23 -29.63 -6.95
C GLU A 152 -52.24 -29.33 -8.46
N SER A 153 -51.07 -29.02 -9.02
CA SER A 153 -50.72 -29.16 -10.43
C SER A 153 -49.24 -28.80 -10.59
N SER A 154 -48.35 -29.74 -10.26
CA SER A 154 -46.93 -29.56 -10.59
C SER A 154 -46.78 -29.65 -12.11
N SER A 155 -46.77 -28.52 -12.81
CA SER A 155 -46.37 -28.50 -14.21
C SER A 155 -44.94 -29.04 -14.30
N LEU A 156 -44.69 -29.89 -15.30
CA LEU A 156 -43.36 -30.48 -15.57
C LEU A 156 -42.26 -29.40 -15.61
N GLU A 157 -42.61 -28.21 -16.09
CA GLU A 157 -41.76 -27.03 -16.14
C GLU A 157 -41.30 -26.53 -14.76
N LYS A 158 -42.18 -26.50 -13.75
CA LYS A 158 -41.80 -26.06 -12.39
C LYS A 158 -40.82 -27.04 -11.73
N VAL A 159 -41.01 -28.34 -11.97
CA VAL A 159 -40.10 -29.38 -11.47
C VAL A 159 -38.77 -29.32 -12.21
N SER A 160 -38.76 -29.12 -13.54
CA SER A 160 -37.54 -28.90 -14.32
C SER A 160 -36.78 -27.65 -13.87
N LEU A 161 -37.46 -26.53 -13.62
CA LEU A 161 -36.83 -25.29 -13.13
C LEU A 161 -36.20 -25.46 -11.75
N MET A 162 -36.84 -26.23 -10.86
CA MET A 162 -36.25 -26.58 -9.56
C MET A 162 -35.05 -27.51 -9.71
N LEU A 163 -35.11 -28.50 -10.61
CA LEU A 163 -33.99 -29.39 -10.93
C LEU A 163 -32.81 -28.65 -11.56
N ASP A 164 -33.05 -27.69 -12.45
CA ASP A 164 -32.02 -26.85 -13.06
C ASP A 164 -31.41 -25.90 -12.03
N LYS A 165 -32.21 -25.35 -11.11
CA LYS A 165 -31.69 -24.58 -9.96
C LYS A 165 -30.85 -25.44 -9.03
N LEU A 166 -31.29 -26.67 -8.72
CA LEU A 166 -30.54 -27.62 -7.91
C LEU A 166 -29.25 -28.08 -8.61
N SER A 167 -29.29 -28.31 -9.91
CA SER A 167 -28.15 -28.65 -10.76
C SER A 167 -27.13 -27.52 -10.80
N SER A 168 -27.59 -26.28 -10.98
CA SER A 168 -26.77 -25.07 -10.92
C SER A 168 -26.16 -24.86 -9.52
N GLN A 169 -26.95 -25.00 -8.45
CA GLN A 169 -26.42 -24.96 -7.08
C GLN A 169 -25.39 -26.07 -6.84
N ALA A 170 -25.64 -27.30 -7.31
CA ALA A 170 -24.71 -28.42 -7.19
C ALA A 170 -23.40 -28.18 -7.95
N SER A 171 -23.44 -27.57 -9.14
CA SER A 171 -22.22 -27.17 -9.88
C SER A 171 -21.46 -26.09 -9.13
N LEU A 172 -22.16 -25.13 -8.53
CA LEU A 172 -21.58 -24.03 -7.76
C LEU A 172 -20.89 -24.54 -6.49
N TYR A 173 -21.49 -25.50 -5.79
CA TYR A 173 -20.82 -26.19 -4.68
C TYR A 173 -19.62 -27.02 -5.14
N ARG A 174 -19.74 -27.74 -6.26
CA ARG A 174 -18.62 -28.51 -6.83
C ARG A 174 -17.42 -27.60 -7.15
N ASP A 175 -17.66 -26.43 -7.72
CA ASP A 175 -16.62 -25.43 -7.99
C ASP A 175 -16.03 -24.82 -6.71
N LYS A 176 -16.86 -24.55 -5.68
CA LYS A 176 -16.37 -24.13 -4.36
C LYS A 176 -15.42 -25.17 -3.76
N TYR A 177 -15.82 -26.44 -3.75
CA TYR A 177 -14.96 -27.53 -3.25
C TYR A 177 -13.69 -27.68 -4.07
N LYS A 178 -13.76 -27.54 -5.40
CA LYS A 178 -12.59 -27.57 -6.28
C LYS A 178 -11.60 -26.45 -5.93
N LYS A 179 -12.07 -25.21 -5.76
CA LYS A 179 -11.23 -24.07 -5.34
C LYS A 179 -10.56 -24.30 -3.99
N VAL A 180 -11.27 -24.87 -3.02
CA VAL A 180 -10.69 -25.22 -1.71
C VAL A 180 -9.60 -26.28 -1.86
N ILE A 181 -9.82 -27.31 -2.67
CA ILE A 181 -8.82 -28.35 -2.96
C ILE A 181 -7.58 -27.75 -3.65
N ASP A 182 -7.79 -26.90 -4.65
CA ASP A 182 -6.70 -26.23 -5.37
C ASP A 182 -5.89 -25.33 -4.43
N HIS A 183 -6.54 -24.56 -3.56
CA HIS A 183 -5.87 -23.74 -2.55
C HIS A 183 -5.07 -24.60 -1.55
N VAL A 184 -5.65 -25.70 -1.06
CA VAL A 184 -4.93 -26.64 -0.16
C VAL A 184 -3.71 -27.25 -0.86
N LEU A 185 -3.82 -27.60 -2.15
CA LEU A 185 -2.71 -28.10 -2.96
C LEU A 185 -1.61 -27.03 -3.12
N ILE A 186 -1.98 -25.80 -3.44
CA ILE A 186 -1.03 -24.67 -3.58
C ILE A 186 -0.30 -24.42 -2.25
N VAL A 187 -1.02 -24.39 -1.13
CA VAL A 187 -0.43 -24.21 0.21
C VAL A 187 0.52 -25.36 0.53
N LYS A 188 0.13 -26.62 0.24
CA LYS A 188 0.98 -27.80 0.47
C LYS A 188 2.26 -27.77 -0.36
N VAL A 189 2.17 -27.41 -1.64
CA VAL A 189 3.33 -27.29 -2.54
C VAL A 189 4.23 -26.14 -2.08
N SER A 190 3.67 -24.98 -1.75
CA SER A 190 4.44 -23.83 -1.27
C SER A 190 5.16 -24.13 0.06
N PHE A 191 4.50 -24.85 0.96
CA PHE A 191 5.10 -25.30 2.22
C PHE A 191 6.24 -26.30 1.99
N GLN A 192 6.06 -27.29 1.10
CA GLN A 192 7.13 -28.22 0.71
C GLN A 192 8.32 -27.50 0.05
N GLN A 193 8.04 -26.53 -0.82
CA GLN A 193 9.07 -25.70 -1.45
C GLN A 193 9.88 -24.92 -0.39
N GLY A 194 9.18 -24.33 0.60
CA GLY A 194 9.81 -23.63 1.72
C GLY A 194 10.72 -24.53 2.56
N ILE A 195 10.27 -25.76 2.86
CA ILE A 195 11.09 -26.75 3.58
C ILE A 195 12.35 -27.12 2.77
N LEU A 196 12.22 -27.38 1.47
CA LEU A 196 13.36 -27.72 0.62
C LEU A 196 14.39 -26.57 0.55
N GLN A 197 13.91 -25.33 0.46
CA GLN A 197 14.77 -24.15 0.46
C GLN A 197 15.51 -23.99 1.80
N ALA A 198 14.82 -24.17 2.93
CA ALA A 198 15.42 -24.12 4.26
C ALA A 198 16.48 -25.23 4.46
N LEU A 199 16.20 -26.46 4.01
CA LEU A 199 17.16 -27.56 4.03
C LEU A 199 18.39 -27.28 3.15
N GLY A 200 18.19 -26.64 1.99
CA GLY A 200 19.29 -26.21 1.12
C GLY A 200 20.18 -25.15 1.77
N ALA A 201 19.58 -24.17 2.45
CA ALA A 201 20.31 -23.17 3.22
C ALA A 201 21.09 -23.81 4.39
N TYR A 202 20.45 -24.70 5.14
CA TYR A 202 21.08 -25.42 6.25
C TYR A 202 22.29 -26.26 5.79
N ARG A 203 22.15 -27.01 4.69
CA ARG A 203 23.27 -27.75 4.09
C ARG A 203 24.42 -26.84 3.66
N SER A 204 24.11 -25.69 3.07
CA SER A 204 25.13 -24.72 2.69
C SER A 204 25.87 -24.16 3.91
N CYS A 205 25.16 -23.89 5.01
CA CYS A 205 25.76 -23.49 6.27
C CYS A 205 26.67 -24.59 6.86
N LEU A 206 26.25 -25.85 6.82
CA LEU A 206 27.09 -26.97 7.27
C LEU A 206 28.37 -27.10 6.43
N ALA A 207 28.26 -27.04 5.10
CA ALA A 207 29.41 -27.10 4.21
C ALA A 207 30.39 -25.94 4.44
N GLU A 208 29.88 -24.74 4.67
CA GLU A 208 30.71 -23.58 4.99
C GLU A 208 31.37 -23.71 6.38
N ASN A 209 30.66 -24.29 7.36
CA ASN A 209 31.23 -24.58 8.67
C ASN A 209 32.41 -25.57 8.58
N GLU A 210 32.26 -26.65 7.79
CA GLU A 210 33.35 -27.59 7.53
C GLU A 210 34.54 -26.92 6.84
N ARG A 211 34.28 -26.04 5.86
CA ARG A 211 35.31 -25.26 5.17
C ARG A 211 36.08 -24.34 6.12
N LEU A 212 35.36 -23.65 7.01
CA LEU A 212 35.95 -22.78 8.03
C LEU A 212 36.77 -23.59 9.03
N LYS A 213 36.26 -24.73 9.47
CA LYS A 213 36.98 -25.65 10.36
C LYS A 213 38.29 -26.13 9.73
N ALA A 214 38.26 -26.57 8.47
CA ALA A 214 39.46 -26.95 7.73
C ALA A 214 40.47 -25.80 7.59
N THR A 215 39.98 -24.57 7.37
CA THR A 215 40.83 -23.37 7.28
C THR A 215 41.51 -23.06 8.62
N ILE A 216 40.77 -23.20 9.73
CA ILE A 216 41.30 -23.01 11.09
C ILE A 216 42.38 -24.06 11.38
N ASP A 217 42.13 -25.33 11.05
CA ASP A 217 43.10 -26.41 11.30
C ASP A 217 44.39 -26.18 10.50
N VAL A 218 44.31 -25.84 9.21
CA VAL A 218 45.49 -25.49 8.39
C VAL A 218 46.25 -24.28 8.96
N THR A 219 45.53 -23.27 9.44
CA THR A 219 46.15 -22.07 10.03
C THR A 219 46.83 -22.40 11.36
N ARG A 220 46.20 -23.24 12.19
CA ARG A 220 46.77 -23.76 13.43
C ARG A 220 48.04 -24.55 13.15
N ASP A 221 48.00 -25.49 12.21
CA ASP A 221 49.15 -26.33 11.87
C ASP A 221 50.33 -25.49 11.36
N ARG A 222 50.06 -24.49 10.52
CA ARG A 222 51.09 -23.56 10.05
C ARG A 222 51.72 -22.74 11.18
N ALA A 223 50.92 -22.32 12.16
CA ALA A 223 51.40 -21.61 13.33
C ALA A 223 52.25 -22.52 14.23
N VAL A 224 51.80 -23.76 14.45
CA VAL A 224 52.55 -24.77 15.22
C VAL A 224 53.88 -25.09 14.54
N GLU A 225 53.90 -25.26 13.23
CA GLU A 225 55.14 -25.53 12.48
C GLU A 225 56.11 -24.33 12.55
N ARG A 226 55.61 -23.09 12.48
CA ARG A 226 56.44 -21.90 12.67
C ARG A 226 57.03 -21.82 14.08
N ILE A 227 56.25 -22.16 15.10
CA ILE A 227 56.75 -22.27 16.50
C ILE A 227 57.83 -23.34 16.60
N ARG A 228 57.63 -24.50 15.95
CA ARG A 228 58.62 -25.58 15.92
C ARG A 228 59.93 -25.12 15.28
N GLN A 229 59.87 -24.44 14.14
CA GLN A 229 61.05 -23.88 13.46
C GLN A 229 61.78 -22.85 14.33
N LEU A 230 61.06 -21.96 15.01
CA LEU A 230 61.66 -20.97 15.91
C LEU A 230 62.31 -21.63 17.14
N ARG A 231 61.70 -22.68 17.69
CA ARG A 231 62.31 -23.47 18.77
C ARG A 231 63.59 -24.16 18.30
N GLN A 232 63.57 -24.77 17.11
CA GLN A 232 64.76 -25.41 16.55
C GLN A 232 65.88 -24.41 16.27
N ARG A 233 65.56 -23.24 15.69
CA ARG A 233 66.54 -22.19 15.46
C ARG A 233 67.19 -21.73 16.77
N ARG A 234 66.38 -21.52 17.81
CA ARG A 234 66.88 -21.17 19.15
C ARG A 234 67.84 -22.23 19.70
N ILE A 235 67.51 -23.52 19.55
CA ILE A 235 68.39 -24.62 19.99
C ILE A 235 69.72 -24.54 19.23
N ASN A 236 69.70 -24.41 17.91
CA ASN A 236 70.91 -24.32 17.10
C ASN A 236 71.76 -23.09 17.48
N GLU A 237 71.12 -21.92 17.67
CA GLU A 237 71.80 -20.70 18.11
C GLU A 237 72.45 -20.90 19.49
N THR A 238 71.77 -21.55 20.44
CA THR A 238 72.35 -21.86 21.75
C THR A 238 73.52 -22.84 21.67
N GLU A 239 73.46 -23.83 20.77
CA GLU A 239 74.58 -24.75 20.54
C GLU A 239 75.79 -24.02 19.93
N ASP A 240 75.56 -23.09 19.01
CA ASP A 240 76.64 -22.30 18.40
C ASP A 240 77.25 -21.32 19.40
N PHE A 241 76.43 -20.67 20.25
CA PHE A 241 76.95 -19.89 21.37
C PHE A 241 77.77 -20.74 22.34
N GLN A 242 77.33 -21.96 22.64
CA GLN A 242 78.08 -22.86 23.50
C GLN A 242 79.43 -23.26 22.88
N LYS A 243 79.49 -23.48 21.56
CA LYS A 243 80.76 -23.74 20.84
C LYS A 243 81.69 -22.53 20.93
N ILE A 244 81.19 -21.32 20.68
CA ILE A 244 81.98 -20.09 20.76
C ILE A 244 82.52 -19.88 22.19
N ILE A 245 81.69 -20.09 23.21
CA ILE A 245 82.11 -20.00 24.62
C ILE A 245 83.23 -21.01 24.92
N ASN A 246 83.09 -22.25 24.47
CA ASN A 246 84.11 -23.27 24.66
C ASN A 246 85.43 -22.92 23.96
N GLU A 247 85.36 -22.36 22.74
CA GLU A 247 86.53 -21.95 21.98
C GLU A 247 87.23 -20.73 22.60
N LEU A 248 86.47 -19.75 23.08
CA LEU A 248 87.00 -18.61 23.83
C LEU A 248 87.68 -19.06 25.12
N ASN A 249 87.06 -19.96 25.88
CA ASN A 249 87.66 -20.54 27.08
C ASN A 249 88.99 -21.25 26.76
N ALA A 250 89.05 -22.01 25.65
CA ALA A 250 90.29 -22.65 25.22
C ALA A 250 91.39 -21.62 24.87
N LYS A 251 91.03 -20.52 24.19
CA LYS A 251 91.95 -19.42 23.87
C LYS A 251 92.44 -18.70 25.13
N VAL A 252 91.57 -18.45 26.12
CA VAL A 252 91.96 -17.86 27.41
C VAL A 252 92.97 -18.75 28.13
N VAL A 253 92.69 -20.05 28.23
CA VAL A 253 93.62 -21.01 28.86
C VAL A 253 94.97 -21.04 28.13
N ALA A 254 94.99 -20.94 26.80
CA ALA A 254 96.24 -20.87 26.03
C ALA A 254 97.04 -19.59 26.31
N VAL A 255 96.37 -18.44 26.41
CA VAL A 255 97.00 -17.15 26.76
C VAL A 255 97.53 -17.17 28.19
N GLU A 256 96.78 -17.71 29.15
CA GLU A 256 97.23 -17.86 30.53
C GLU A 256 98.47 -18.76 30.65
N ARG A 257 98.53 -19.86 29.87
CA ARG A 257 99.72 -20.71 29.80
C ARG A 257 100.92 -19.97 29.23
N ALA A 258 100.75 -19.27 28.10
CA ALA A 258 101.83 -18.50 27.48
C ALA A 258 102.36 -17.40 28.42
N GLY A 259 101.46 -16.70 29.11
CA GLY A 259 101.82 -15.70 30.12
C GLY A 259 102.58 -16.28 31.31
N ASN A 260 102.16 -17.46 31.82
CA ASN A 260 102.87 -18.14 32.90
C ASN A 260 104.26 -18.66 32.47
N GLU A 261 104.39 -19.19 31.25
CA GLU A 261 105.69 -19.61 30.71
C GLU A 261 106.65 -18.42 30.55
N GLU A 262 106.14 -17.28 30.10
CA GLU A 262 106.94 -16.06 29.96
C GLU A 262 107.32 -15.48 31.34
N ALA A 263 106.40 -15.50 32.31
CA ALA A 263 106.69 -15.11 33.68
C ALA A 263 107.77 -16.00 34.33
N GLU A 264 107.73 -17.31 34.12
CA GLU A 264 108.77 -18.24 34.62
C GLU A 264 110.12 -18.03 33.91
N LYS A 265 110.14 -17.77 32.59
CA LYS A 265 111.38 -17.37 31.89
C LYS A 265 111.98 -16.09 32.48
N HIS A 266 111.15 -15.09 32.74
CA HIS A 266 111.59 -13.83 33.36
C HIS A 266 112.13 -14.06 34.77
N LYS A 267 111.43 -14.85 35.59
CA LYS A 267 111.88 -15.22 36.94
C LYS A 267 113.22 -15.97 36.91
N GLN A 268 113.40 -16.90 35.98
CA GLN A 268 114.67 -17.60 35.81
C GLN A 268 115.79 -16.64 35.38
N LYS A 269 115.51 -15.71 34.47
CA LYS A 269 116.48 -14.69 34.06
C LYS A 269 116.87 -13.76 35.22
N VAL A 270 115.90 -13.32 36.02
CA VAL A 270 116.16 -12.51 37.22
C VAL A 270 117.06 -13.27 38.19
N LYS A 271 116.78 -14.54 38.45
CA LYS A 271 117.61 -15.38 39.31
C LYS A 271 119.06 -15.48 38.82
N VAL A 272 119.28 -15.68 37.52
CA VAL A 272 120.63 -15.72 36.92
C VAL A 272 121.35 -14.37 37.11
N LEU A 273 120.65 -13.26 36.93
CA LEU A 273 121.21 -11.92 37.15
C LEU A 273 121.54 -11.67 38.63
N GLU A 274 120.70 -12.13 39.55
CA GLU A 274 120.96 -12.07 41.00
C GLU A 274 122.19 -12.90 41.38
N ASP A 275 122.34 -14.11 40.84
CA ASP A 275 123.50 -14.98 41.07
C ASP A 275 124.79 -14.37 40.50
N LEU A 276 124.73 -13.74 39.32
CA LEU A 276 125.86 -13.01 38.74
C LEU A 276 126.23 -11.79 39.58
N LEU A 277 125.24 -11.03 40.03
CA LEU A 277 125.45 -9.88 40.91
C LEU A 277 126.07 -10.33 42.24
N GLY A 278 125.63 -11.45 42.81
CA GLY A 278 126.21 -12.07 44.00
C GLY A 278 127.68 -12.41 43.80
N ARG A 279 128.02 -13.13 42.72
CA ARG A 279 129.42 -13.46 42.35
C ARG A 279 130.28 -12.24 42.12
N CYS A 280 129.75 -11.20 41.48
CA CYS A 280 130.47 -9.94 41.29
C CYS A 280 130.74 -9.24 42.63
N LYS A 281 129.76 -9.19 43.54
CA LYS A 281 129.94 -8.63 44.89
C LYS A 281 131.01 -9.40 45.67
N GLU A 282 130.95 -10.72 45.67
CA GLU A 282 131.95 -11.60 46.31
C GLU A 282 133.35 -11.41 45.72
N SER A 283 133.45 -11.31 44.39
CA SER A 283 134.72 -11.05 43.72
C SER A 283 135.29 -9.69 44.10
N ILE A 284 134.45 -8.65 44.16
CA ILE A 284 134.86 -7.30 44.60
C ILE A 284 135.33 -7.33 46.05
N THR A 285 134.63 -8.04 46.95
CA THR A 285 135.08 -8.15 48.35
C THR A 285 136.40 -8.91 48.46
N ASN A 286 136.57 -10.01 47.70
CA ASN A 286 137.81 -10.77 47.68
C ASN A 286 138.98 -9.93 47.13
N TYR A 287 138.77 -9.17 46.06
CA TYR A 287 139.79 -8.26 45.52
C TYR A 287 140.11 -7.14 46.50
N LYS A 288 139.13 -6.56 47.20
CA LYS A 288 139.39 -5.57 48.25
C LYS A 288 140.25 -6.15 49.37
N SER A 289 139.91 -7.32 49.89
CA SER A 289 140.71 -8.00 50.92
C SER A 289 142.11 -8.38 50.42
N SER A 290 142.24 -8.79 49.16
CA SER A 290 143.54 -9.08 48.54
C SER A 290 144.39 -7.82 48.39
N ILE A 291 143.80 -6.69 47.99
CA ILE A 291 144.48 -5.39 47.95
C ILE A 291 144.93 -4.97 49.35
N GLU A 292 144.08 -5.14 50.37
CA GLU A 292 144.46 -4.85 51.77
C GLU A 292 145.65 -5.71 52.22
N GLN A 293 145.65 -7.01 51.91
CA GLN A 293 146.78 -7.90 52.20
C GLN A 293 148.06 -7.47 51.47
N LEU A 294 147.98 -7.21 50.16
CA LEU A 294 149.12 -6.75 49.37
C LEU A 294 149.63 -5.38 49.85
N THR A 295 148.76 -4.52 50.36
CA THR A 295 149.13 -3.22 50.94
C THR A 295 149.89 -3.40 52.26
N LEU A 296 149.42 -4.30 53.13
CA LEU A 296 150.12 -4.67 54.36
C LEU A 296 151.50 -5.26 54.06
N GLU A 297 151.59 -6.17 53.09
CA GLU A 297 152.85 -6.78 52.66
C GLU A 297 153.81 -5.73 52.05
N ASN A 298 153.31 -4.83 51.20
CA ASN A 298 154.13 -3.73 50.66
C ASN A 298 154.70 -2.84 51.76
N ASN A 299 153.89 -2.49 52.76
CA ASN A 299 154.35 -1.70 53.90
C ASN A 299 155.40 -2.46 54.73
N ALA A 300 155.21 -3.76 54.95
CA ALA A 300 156.19 -4.59 55.63
C ALA A 300 157.52 -4.70 54.87
N LEU A 301 157.46 -4.84 53.53
CA LEU A 301 158.64 -4.84 52.67
C LEU A 301 159.34 -3.48 52.65
N ARG A 302 158.59 -2.37 52.62
CA ARG A 302 159.14 -1.02 52.76
C ARG A 302 159.84 -0.82 54.10
N GLU A 303 159.23 -1.21 55.22
CA GLU A 303 159.91 -1.19 56.52
C GLU A 303 161.18 -2.05 56.51
N LYS A 304 161.16 -3.22 55.85
CA LYS A 304 162.32 -4.10 55.75
C LYS A 304 163.43 -3.47 54.90
N ALA A 305 163.07 -2.77 53.82
CA ALA A 305 163.98 -1.99 52.99
C ALA A 305 164.54 -0.78 53.75
N ASP A 306 163.72 -0.05 54.51
CA ASP A 306 164.15 1.08 55.34
C ASP A 306 165.07 0.65 56.49
N ARG A 307 164.91 -0.58 57.01
CA ARG A 307 165.85 -1.19 57.98
C ARG A 307 167.18 -1.57 57.33
N LEU A 308 167.18 -1.99 56.06
CA LEU A 308 168.40 -2.31 55.30
C LEU A 308 169.14 -1.06 54.81
N ASN A 309 168.42 0.03 54.54
CA ASN A 309 169.00 1.27 53.99
C ASN A 309 169.68 2.18 55.06
N ASN A 310 169.56 1.84 56.35
CA ASN A 310 170.17 2.56 57.48
C ASN A 310 171.43 1.87 58.05
N GLY A 311 172.00 0.91 57.33
CA GLY A 311 173.20 0.20 57.75
C GLY A 311 174.04 -0.24 56.57
N ILE A 312 175.04 0.59 56.25
CA ILE A 312 176.34 0.30 55.60
C ILE A 312 176.62 1.27 54.44
N ASP A 313 177.27 2.36 54.86
CA ASP A 313 178.18 3.18 54.08
C ASP A 313 179.37 2.37 53.55
N ASN A 314 179.84 2.79 52.36
CA ASN A 314 181.21 2.76 51.85
C ASN A 314 182.00 1.44 51.92
N GLU A 315 182.37 0.89 50.76
CA GLU A 315 183.73 1.11 50.24
C GLU A 315 183.95 0.53 48.83
N LYS A 316 184.75 1.30 48.09
CA LYS A 316 185.36 1.00 46.80
C LYS A 316 186.33 -0.19 46.90
N ALA A 317 186.46 -0.99 45.84
CA ALA A 317 187.77 -1.27 45.23
C ALA A 317 187.66 -2.17 43.98
N ASN A 318 188.19 -1.62 42.89
CA ASN A 318 188.98 -2.20 41.80
C ASN A 318 188.49 -3.43 41.00
N PRO A 319 188.33 -3.27 39.65
CA PRO A 319 188.42 -4.35 38.68
C PRO A 319 189.89 -4.52 38.21
N PRO A 320 190.18 -5.40 37.25
CA PRO A 320 189.78 -6.79 37.05
C PRO A 320 191.05 -7.67 36.87
N GLU A 321 190.90 -8.99 36.76
CA GLU A 321 191.54 -9.71 35.63
C GLU A 321 190.94 -11.13 35.49
N PRO A 322 190.78 -11.61 34.25
CA PRO A 322 189.88 -12.69 33.90
C PRO A 322 190.60 -14.02 33.94
N THR A 323 190.02 -15.01 34.63
CA THR A 323 190.13 -16.45 34.29
C THR A 323 189.18 -17.24 35.20
N ASP A 324 188.49 -18.23 34.64
CA ASP A 324 187.38 -19.05 35.19
C ASP A 324 186.04 -18.38 35.55
N VAL A 325 186.01 -17.12 35.97
CA VAL A 325 184.75 -16.38 36.21
C VAL A 325 184.04 -16.07 34.89
N ASP A 326 184.82 -15.72 33.86
CA ASP A 326 184.37 -15.29 32.53
C ASP A 326 183.63 -16.39 31.74
N GLN A 327 183.96 -17.67 31.98
CA GLN A 327 183.24 -18.79 31.39
C GLN A 327 181.90 -19.04 32.08
N ARG A 328 181.85 -18.97 33.42
CA ARG A 328 180.58 -19.09 34.17
C ARG A 328 179.62 -17.95 33.84
N TRP A 329 180.13 -16.72 33.68
CA TRP A 329 179.29 -15.60 33.21
C TRP A 329 178.84 -15.78 31.76
N ARG A 330 179.69 -16.31 30.86
CA ARG A 330 179.24 -16.65 29.49
C ARG A 330 178.17 -17.74 29.49
N GLU A 331 178.31 -18.78 30.30
CA GLU A 331 177.32 -19.84 30.46
C GLU A 331 176.01 -19.31 31.06
N GLU A 332 176.09 -18.44 32.07
CA GLU A 332 174.93 -17.80 32.69
C GLU A 332 174.25 -16.78 31.76
N LEU A 333 175.03 -15.99 31.02
CA LEU A 333 174.51 -15.07 30.00
C LEU A 333 173.80 -15.86 28.90
N LYS A 334 174.39 -16.96 28.44
CA LYS A 334 173.77 -17.86 27.47
C LYS A 334 172.49 -18.49 28.02
N ARG A 335 172.47 -18.92 29.29
CA ARG A 335 171.26 -19.45 29.96
C ARG A 335 170.15 -18.40 30.04
N VAL A 336 170.49 -17.15 30.37
CA VAL A 336 169.53 -16.03 30.43
C VAL A 336 169.04 -15.63 29.03
N GLU A 337 169.91 -15.68 28.02
CA GLU A 337 169.54 -15.49 26.62
C GLU A 337 168.60 -16.59 26.13
N GLU A 338 168.89 -17.86 26.43
CA GLU A 338 168.04 -19.02 26.13
C GLU A 338 166.68 -18.91 26.85
N GLU A 339 166.65 -18.51 28.12
CA GLU A 339 165.40 -18.30 28.87
C GLU A 339 164.59 -17.13 28.30
N SER A 340 165.25 -16.05 27.88
CA SER A 340 164.60 -14.88 27.26
C SER A 340 164.05 -15.21 25.87
N GLN A 341 164.80 -15.98 25.07
CA GLN A 341 164.32 -16.49 23.78
C GLN A 341 163.14 -17.45 23.95
N LYS A 342 163.18 -18.32 24.96
CA LYS A 342 162.06 -19.21 25.27
C LYS A 342 160.82 -18.44 25.70
N LYS A 343 160.95 -17.42 26.56
CA LYS A 343 159.84 -16.54 26.94
C LYS A 343 159.29 -15.77 25.75
N LEU A 344 160.15 -15.32 24.83
CA LEU A 344 159.73 -14.67 23.59
C LEU A 344 158.92 -15.65 22.71
N GLN A 345 159.41 -16.88 22.53
CA GLN A 345 158.69 -17.92 21.79
C GLN A 345 157.35 -18.26 22.43
N GLU A 346 157.30 -18.48 23.75
CA GLU A 346 156.05 -18.74 24.49
C GLU A 346 155.05 -17.57 24.34
N MET A 347 155.53 -16.33 24.40
CA MET A 347 154.71 -15.14 24.17
C MET A 347 154.21 -15.02 22.72
N GLU A 348 155.05 -15.34 21.73
CA GLU A 348 154.68 -15.36 20.31
C GLU A 348 153.65 -16.46 20.02
N GLU A 349 153.83 -17.66 20.58
CA GLU A 349 152.88 -18.76 20.49
C GLU A 349 151.54 -18.38 21.14
N GLN A 350 151.56 -17.78 22.33
CA GLN A 350 150.35 -17.31 23.00
C GLN A 350 149.66 -16.18 22.23
N HIS A 351 150.42 -15.26 21.64
CA HIS A 351 149.89 -14.21 20.78
C HIS A 351 149.23 -14.80 19.53
N ASN A 352 149.88 -15.76 18.86
CA ASN A 352 149.34 -16.45 17.69
C ASN A 352 148.07 -17.23 18.02
N MET A 353 148.02 -17.92 19.16
CA MET A 353 146.82 -18.61 19.64
C MET A 353 145.67 -17.63 19.94
N ASN A 354 145.96 -16.52 20.60
CA ASN A 354 144.95 -15.48 20.85
C ASN A 354 144.46 -14.84 19.54
N LEU A 355 145.35 -14.58 18.59
CA LEU A 355 144.98 -14.06 17.28
C LEU A 355 144.11 -15.05 16.49
N ALA A 356 144.43 -16.35 16.54
CA ALA A 356 143.61 -17.39 15.93
C ALA A 356 142.22 -17.47 16.55
N LYS A 357 142.14 -17.39 17.89
CA LYS A 357 140.86 -17.39 18.61
C LYS A 357 140.02 -16.15 18.27
N ILE A 358 140.61 -14.96 18.28
CA ILE A 358 139.90 -13.73 17.92
C ILE A 358 139.39 -13.81 16.47
N LYS A 359 140.21 -14.33 15.54
CA LYS A 359 139.78 -14.53 14.14
C LYS A 359 138.60 -15.51 14.05
N GLN A 360 138.65 -16.63 14.77
CA GLN A 360 137.55 -17.59 14.81
C GLN A 360 136.28 -16.96 15.39
N ASP A 361 136.37 -16.31 16.56
CA ASP A 361 135.24 -15.65 17.21
C ASP A 361 134.62 -14.57 16.30
N MET A 362 135.45 -13.83 15.54
CA MET A 362 134.97 -12.86 14.55
C MET A 362 134.27 -13.51 13.37
N HIS A 363 134.79 -14.62 12.82
CA HIS A 363 134.16 -15.33 11.73
C HIS A 363 132.81 -15.94 12.17
N GLU A 364 132.74 -16.56 13.34
CA GLU A 364 131.49 -17.09 13.90
C GLU A 364 130.45 -15.98 14.14
N ALA A 365 130.88 -14.81 14.62
CA ALA A 365 129.99 -13.66 14.80
C ALA A 365 129.46 -13.11 13.46
N ILE A 366 130.29 -13.06 12.41
CA ILE A 366 129.87 -12.66 11.06
C ILE A 366 128.87 -13.66 10.50
N GLU A 367 129.17 -14.96 10.54
CA GLU A 367 128.26 -16.01 10.05
C GLU A 367 126.92 -16.00 10.76
N THR A 368 126.91 -15.79 12.09
CA THR A 368 125.68 -15.67 12.87
C THR A 368 124.86 -14.46 12.43
N LYS A 369 125.51 -13.31 12.17
CA LYS A 369 124.83 -12.09 11.72
C LYS A 369 124.31 -12.21 10.29
N ASP A 370 125.05 -12.85 9.40
CA ASP A 370 124.60 -13.12 8.04
C ASP A 370 123.39 -14.06 8.03
N ALA A 371 123.39 -15.09 8.89
CA ALA A 371 122.22 -15.97 9.06
C ALA A 371 120.99 -15.22 9.62
N GLU A 372 121.18 -14.31 10.58
CA GLU A 372 120.10 -13.46 11.10
C GLU A 372 119.54 -12.51 10.01
N LEU A 373 120.41 -11.91 9.20
CA LEU A 373 120.01 -11.04 8.09
C LEU A 373 119.25 -11.80 7.01
N GLU A 374 119.72 -12.99 6.64
CA GLU A 374 119.05 -13.85 5.67
C GLU A 374 117.66 -14.28 6.20
N SER A 375 117.56 -14.66 7.47
CA SER A 375 116.27 -14.95 8.13
C SER A 375 115.34 -13.72 8.15
N PHE A 376 115.88 -12.52 8.34
CA PHE A 376 115.10 -11.29 8.30
C PHE A 376 114.59 -10.98 6.88
N HIS A 377 115.44 -11.13 5.86
CA HIS A 377 115.04 -10.95 4.46
C HIS A 377 113.96 -11.93 4.03
N GLN A 378 114.07 -13.21 4.42
CA GLN A 378 113.03 -14.21 4.13
C GLN A 378 111.70 -13.84 4.78
N ARG A 379 111.71 -13.40 6.05
CA ARG A 379 110.49 -12.93 6.73
C ARG A 379 109.90 -11.68 6.09
N LEU A 380 110.72 -10.75 5.63
CA LEU A 380 110.28 -9.55 4.93
C LEU A 380 109.59 -9.91 3.60
N ASN A 381 110.20 -10.81 2.82
CA ASN A 381 109.62 -11.26 1.54
C ASN A 381 108.27 -11.96 1.74
N LEU A 382 108.17 -12.84 2.73
CA LEU A 382 106.89 -13.47 3.09
C LEU A 382 105.82 -12.43 3.48
N ALA A 383 106.17 -11.45 4.31
CA ALA A 383 105.25 -10.38 4.69
C ALA A 383 104.82 -9.51 3.49
N LEU A 384 105.70 -9.29 2.51
CA LEU A 384 105.38 -8.57 1.27
C LEU A 384 104.41 -9.38 0.39
N ASP A 385 104.64 -10.68 0.24
CA ASP A 385 103.75 -11.57 -0.52
C ASP A 385 102.37 -11.68 0.14
N GLU A 386 102.31 -11.82 1.46
CA GLU A 386 101.05 -11.80 2.24
C GLU A 386 100.30 -10.46 2.08
N LEU A 387 101.03 -9.34 2.13
CA LEU A 387 100.45 -8.01 1.90
C LEU A 387 99.88 -7.87 0.49
N GLN A 388 100.57 -8.41 -0.52
CA GLN A 388 100.09 -8.37 -1.91
C GLN A 388 98.86 -9.26 -2.10
N SER A 389 98.84 -10.45 -1.51
CA SER A 389 97.68 -11.35 -1.49
C SER A 389 96.47 -10.69 -0.81
N ALA A 390 96.68 -10.10 0.37
CA ALA A 390 95.63 -9.38 1.10
C ALA A 390 95.09 -8.19 0.29
N LYS A 391 95.95 -7.45 -0.43
CA LYS A 391 95.51 -6.36 -1.33
C LYS A 391 94.63 -6.87 -2.48
N LEU A 392 94.92 -8.04 -3.03
CA LEU A 392 94.07 -8.65 -4.07
C LEU A 392 92.72 -9.07 -3.50
N LEU A 393 92.71 -9.77 -2.36
CA LEU A 393 91.48 -10.15 -1.68
C LEU A 393 90.60 -8.94 -1.32
N ILE A 394 91.20 -7.84 -0.85
CA ILE A 394 90.47 -6.60 -0.57
C ILE A 394 89.86 -6.01 -1.86
N LYS A 395 90.58 -6.05 -2.99
CA LYS A 395 90.04 -5.56 -4.27
C LYS A 395 88.86 -6.42 -4.74
N GLU A 396 88.98 -7.74 -4.65
CA GLU A 396 87.91 -8.68 -5.01
C GLU A 396 86.68 -8.50 -4.09
N SER A 397 86.89 -8.39 -2.78
CA SER A 397 85.82 -8.13 -1.81
C SER A 397 85.08 -6.82 -2.12
N LYS A 398 85.82 -5.74 -2.44
CA LYS A 398 85.21 -4.46 -2.81
C LYS A 398 84.40 -4.54 -4.09
N ALA A 399 84.89 -5.27 -5.10
CA ALA A 399 84.14 -5.49 -6.33
C ALA A 399 82.84 -6.28 -6.06
N CYS A 400 82.91 -7.31 -5.21
CA CYS A 400 81.72 -8.07 -4.80
C CYS A 400 80.72 -7.21 -4.02
N GLU A 401 81.19 -6.40 -3.07
CA GLU A 401 80.34 -5.45 -2.34
C GLU A 401 79.63 -4.45 -3.27
N GLU A 402 80.34 -3.91 -4.26
CA GLU A 402 79.76 -2.98 -5.24
C GLU A 402 78.69 -3.68 -6.09
N THR A 403 78.92 -4.92 -6.53
CA THR A 403 77.91 -5.69 -7.26
C THR A 403 76.67 -5.96 -6.43
N LEU A 404 76.82 -6.38 -5.17
CA LEU A 404 75.70 -6.64 -4.26
C LEU A 404 74.91 -5.38 -3.93
N GLU A 405 75.57 -4.24 -3.75
CA GLU A 405 74.87 -2.97 -3.49
C GLU A 405 74.11 -2.49 -4.75
N ASN A 406 74.63 -2.75 -5.95
CA ASN A 406 73.93 -2.47 -7.20
C ASN A 406 72.71 -3.39 -7.39
N GLU A 407 72.84 -4.70 -7.13
CA GLU A 407 71.72 -5.65 -7.16
C GLU A 407 70.63 -5.27 -6.15
N LYS A 408 71.03 -4.90 -4.93
CA LYS A 408 70.09 -4.42 -3.90
C LYS A 408 69.34 -3.17 -4.35
N LYS A 409 70.02 -2.19 -4.97
CA LYS A 409 69.36 -0.99 -5.53
C LYS A 409 68.36 -1.37 -6.62
N GLU A 410 68.72 -2.31 -7.49
CA GLU A 410 67.82 -2.81 -8.54
C GLU A 410 66.60 -3.49 -7.94
N LEU A 411 66.78 -4.41 -6.99
CA LEU A 411 65.69 -5.12 -6.31
C LEU A 411 64.76 -4.15 -5.56
N VAL A 412 65.30 -3.12 -4.91
CA VAL A 412 64.51 -2.07 -4.26
C VAL A 412 63.68 -1.30 -5.30
N SER A 413 64.26 -0.97 -6.45
CA SER A 413 63.55 -0.28 -7.54
C SER A 413 62.45 -1.15 -8.15
N GLN A 414 62.73 -2.43 -8.41
CA GLN A 414 61.75 -3.40 -8.88
C GLN A 414 60.61 -3.58 -7.86
N LEU A 415 60.92 -3.70 -6.57
CA LEU A 415 59.92 -3.81 -5.51
C LEU A 415 59.06 -2.54 -5.41
N ALA A 416 59.64 -1.35 -5.56
CA ALA A 416 58.90 -0.09 -5.59
C ALA A 416 57.96 -0.02 -6.81
N ALA A 417 58.43 -0.42 -7.99
CA ALA A 417 57.62 -0.48 -9.21
C ALA A 417 56.45 -1.47 -9.07
N VAL A 418 56.69 -2.66 -8.53
CA VAL A 418 55.63 -3.66 -8.26
C VAL A 418 54.63 -3.13 -7.24
N LYS A 419 55.08 -2.52 -6.14
CA LYS A 419 54.19 -1.91 -5.15
C LYS A 419 53.30 -0.83 -5.78
N GLN A 420 53.88 0.03 -6.62
CA GLN A 420 53.13 1.07 -7.32
C GLN A 420 52.12 0.48 -8.30
N ALA A 421 52.49 -0.57 -9.04
CA ALA A 421 51.58 -1.27 -9.96
C ALA A 421 50.42 -1.94 -9.21
N VAL A 422 50.68 -2.58 -8.07
CA VAL A 422 49.65 -3.20 -7.23
C VAL A 422 48.69 -2.15 -6.68
N VAL A 423 49.21 -1.02 -6.16
CA VAL A 423 48.35 0.08 -5.67
C VAL A 423 47.48 0.63 -6.79
N LYS A 424 48.03 0.84 -7.99
CA LYS A 424 47.24 1.28 -9.15
C LYS A 424 46.15 0.28 -9.53
N ALA A 425 46.47 -1.02 -9.57
CA ALA A 425 45.51 -2.06 -9.88
C ALA A 425 44.36 -2.12 -8.85
N ILE A 426 44.66 -1.99 -7.55
CA ILE A 426 43.65 -1.92 -6.49
C ILE A 426 42.74 -0.70 -6.69
N VAL A 427 43.32 0.48 -6.93
CA VAL A 427 42.54 1.72 -7.14
C VAL A 427 41.64 1.59 -8.37
N GLU A 428 42.12 1.03 -9.48
CA GLU A 428 41.31 0.79 -10.68
C GLU A 428 40.20 -0.24 -10.45
N GLU A 429 40.47 -1.31 -9.70
CA GLU A 429 39.46 -2.33 -9.36
C GLU A 429 38.37 -1.74 -8.45
N GLU A 430 38.75 -0.99 -7.42
CA GLU A 430 37.80 -0.33 -6.52
C GLU A 430 36.99 0.76 -7.24
N SER A 431 37.60 1.54 -8.14
CA SER A 431 36.88 2.50 -9.00
C SER A 431 35.84 1.78 -9.87
N LYS A 432 36.21 0.66 -10.51
CA LYS A 432 35.27 -0.13 -11.33
C LYS A 432 34.14 -0.73 -10.48
N LYS A 433 34.41 -1.18 -9.26
CA LYS A 433 33.36 -1.65 -8.32
C LYS A 433 32.42 -0.52 -7.93
N HIS A 434 32.94 0.65 -7.65
CA HIS A 434 32.13 1.83 -7.32
C HIS A 434 31.26 2.24 -8.52
N GLU A 435 31.83 2.32 -9.73
CA GLU A 435 31.09 2.62 -10.96
C GLU A 435 30.00 1.58 -11.25
N ALA A 436 30.31 0.29 -11.09
CA ALA A 436 29.32 -0.78 -11.26
C ALA A 436 28.18 -0.68 -10.23
N MET A 437 28.49 -0.34 -8.98
CA MET A 437 27.49 -0.14 -7.94
C MET A 437 26.58 1.07 -8.24
N ILE A 438 27.17 2.18 -8.70
CA ILE A 438 26.40 3.36 -9.14
C ILE A 438 25.48 2.98 -10.30
N ALA A 439 25.99 2.27 -11.31
CA ALA A 439 25.18 1.82 -12.45
C ALA A 439 24.04 0.88 -12.03
N ASP A 440 24.27 -0.03 -11.08
CA ASP A 440 23.23 -0.91 -10.54
C ASP A 440 22.14 -0.12 -9.79
N TYR A 441 22.51 0.91 -9.02
CA TYR A 441 21.53 1.78 -8.36
C TYR A 441 20.74 2.62 -9.36
N GLU A 442 21.39 3.20 -10.36
CA GLU A 442 20.74 3.95 -11.43
C GLU A 442 19.76 3.06 -12.22
N GLU A 443 20.15 1.84 -12.54
CA GLU A 443 19.27 0.86 -13.20
C GLU A 443 18.09 0.48 -12.29
N ARG A 444 18.30 0.31 -10.99
CA ARG A 444 17.21 0.02 -10.05
C ARG A 444 16.23 1.19 -9.91
N ILE A 445 16.72 2.43 -9.89
CA ILE A 445 15.89 3.63 -9.92
C ILE A 445 15.09 3.69 -11.23
N ARG A 446 15.74 3.44 -12.38
CA ARG A 446 15.09 3.40 -13.69
C ARG A 446 13.98 2.33 -13.76
N GLN A 447 14.24 1.13 -13.24
CA GLN A 447 13.24 0.07 -13.16
C GLN A 447 12.06 0.46 -12.27
N MET A 448 12.31 1.10 -11.13
CA MET A 448 11.25 1.58 -10.25
C MET A 448 10.42 2.69 -10.92
N MET A 449 11.06 3.63 -11.61
CA MET A 449 10.35 4.66 -12.39
C MET A 449 9.48 4.02 -13.48
N ASN A 450 10.02 3.08 -14.26
CA ASN A 450 9.25 2.37 -15.29
C ASN A 450 8.07 1.59 -14.69
N GLN A 451 8.22 0.98 -13.50
CA GLN A 451 7.11 0.32 -12.80
C GLN A 451 6.04 1.31 -12.34
N MET A 452 6.44 2.49 -11.85
CA MET A 452 5.51 3.54 -11.46
C MET A 452 4.75 4.10 -12.67
N ASP A 453 5.44 4.33 -13.79
CA ASP A 453 4.82 4.77 -15.05
C ASP A 453 3.87 3.71 -15.59
N SER A 454 4.26 2.44 -15.58
CA SER A 454 3.38 1.33 -15.99
C SER A 454 2.14 1.23 -15.12
N LYS A 455 2.27 1.37 -13.79
CA LYS A 455 1.12 1.38 -12.87
C LYS A 455 0.22 2.60 -13.08
N ALA A 456 0.82 3.76 -13.36
CA ALA A 456 0.08 4.97 -13.66
C ALA A 456 -0.73 4.84 -14.96
N GLU A 457 -0.14 4.25 -16.01
CA GLU A 457 -0.84 3.97 -17.27
C GLU A 457 -1.91 2.89 -17.11
N GLU A 458 -1.67 1.83 -16.32
CA GLU A 458 -2.68 0.82 -16.01
C GLU A 458 -3.86 1.44 -15.24
N ALA A 459 -3.59 2.27 -14.23
CA ALA A 459 -4.62 3.00 -13.50
C ALA A 459 -5.42 3.95 -14.41
N LYS A 460 -4.75 4.70 -15.31
CA LYS A 460 -5.44 5.52 -16.32
C LYS A 460 -6.32 4.67 -17.21
N ALA A 461 -5.84 3.52 -17.69
CA ALA A 461 -6.62 2.62 -18.54
C ALA A 461 -7.82 2.01 -17.80
N ASP A 462 -7.68 1.70 -16.50
CA ASP A 462 -8.78 1.26 -15.64
C ASP A 462 -9.83 2.37 -15.45
N TYR A 463 -9.40 3.60 -15.18
CA TYR A 463 -10.30 4.76 -15.08
C TYR A 463 -11.03 5.03 -16.39
N GLU A 464 -10.33 4.96 -17.52
CA GLU A 464 -10.94 5.13 -18.85
C GLU A 464 -11.95 4.01 -19.14
N ARG A 465 -11.63 2.74 -18.83
CA ARG A 465 -12.57 1.62 -18.95
C ARG A 465 -13.82 1.82 -18.07
N MET A 466 -13.63 2.25 -16.82
CA MET A 466 -14.75 2.52 -15.91
C MET A 466 -15.62 3.68 -16.41
N TYR A 467 -15.00 4.76 -16.90
CA TYR A 467 -15.69 5.89 -17.50
C TYR A 467 -16.51 5.47 -18.73
N GLN A 468 -15.91 4.70 -19.64
CA GLN A 468 -16.59 4.18 -20.83
C GLN A 468 -17.74 3.23 -20.47
N SER A 469 -17.55 2.33 -19.49
CA SER A 469 -18.61 1.45 -18.99
C SER A 469 -19.77 2.25 -18.43
N LYS A 470 -19.49 3.25 -17.58
CA LYS A 470 -20.53 4.09 -16.98
C LYS A 470 -21.28 4.92 -18.02
N ARG A 471 -20.57 5.40 -19.04
CA ARG A 471 -21.18 6.08 -20.18
C ARG A 471 -22.10 5.14 -20.97
N ALA A 472 -21.66 3.92 -21.26
CA ALA A 472 -22.48 2.93 -21.95
C ALA A 472 -23.73 2.54 -21.14
N GLU A 473 -23.61 2.37 -19.82
CA GLU A 473 -24.76 2.15 -18.93
C GLU A 473 -25.76 3.31 -18.96
N LEU A 474 -25.28 4.56 -18.96
CA LEU A 474 -26.14 5.74 -19.07
C LEU A 474 -26.83 5.81 -20.44
N GLU A 475 -26.10 5.54 -21.53
CA GLU A 475 -26.67 5.50 -22.88
C GLU A 475 -27.71 4.38 -23.01
N GLN A 476 -27.46 3.21 -22.41
CA GLN A 476 -28.42 2.11 -22.35
C GLN A 476 -29.66 2.50 -21.54
N GLY A 477 -29.51 3.08 -20.34
CA GLY A 477 -30.64 3.51 -19.51
C GLY A 477 -31.51 4.56 -20.20
N LEU A 478 -30.89 5.51 -20.91
CA LEU A 478 -31.62 6.48 -21.75
C LEU A 478 -32.34 5.82 -22.93
N TRP A 479 -31.75 4.77 -23.51
CA TRP A 479 -32.39 4.02 -24.59
C TRP A 479 -33.59 3.22 -24.08
N GLU A 480 -33.46 2.55 -22.94
CA GLU A 480 -34.54 1.84 -22.26
C GLU A 480 -35.67 2.79 -21.87
N GLU A 481 -35.36 3.96 -21.30
CA GLU A 481 -36.36 5.00 -20.98
C GLU A 481 -37.10 5.50 -22.22
N ARG A 482 -36.38 5.74 -23.33
CA ARG A 482 -37.01 6.10 -24.62
C ARG A 482 -37.92 5.01 -25.14
N GLN A 483 -37.51 3.75 -25.02
CA GLN A 483 -38.33 2.61 -25.44
C GLN A 483 -39.58 2.48 -24.57
N GLN A 484 -39.44 2.66 -23.26
CA GLN A 484 -40.57 2.62 -22.32
C GLN A 484 -41.56 3.75 -22.58
N MET A 485 -41.06 4.97 -22.86
CA MET A 485 -41.89 6.11 -23.26
C MET A 485 -42.64 5.83 -24.58
N MET A 486 -41.98 5.21 -25.56
CA MET A 486 -42.62 4.82 -26.82
C MET A 486 -43.75 3.83 -26.58
N LEU A 487 -43.51 2.78 -25.79
CA LEU A 487 -44.54 1.80 -25.43
C LEU A 487 -45.70 2.45 -24.67
N GLU A 488 -45.43 3.38 -23.75
CA GLU A 488 -46.47 4.10 -23.01
C GLU A 488 -47.32 5.02 -23.92
N VAL A 489 -46.69 5.62 -24.94
CA VAL A 489 -47.40 6.37 -25.99
C VAL A 489 -48.27 5.45 -26.83
N GLU A 490 -47.74 4.32 -27.30
CA GLU A 490 -48.50 3.30 -28.04
C GLU A 490 -49.69 2.76 -27.23
N GLU A 491 -49.50 2.51 -25.93
CA GLU A 491 -50.58 2.08 -25.04
C GLU A 491 -51.65 3.18 -24.91
N ARG A 492 -51.26 4.44 -24.71
CA ARG A 492 -52.21 5.57 -24.68
C ARG A 492 -52.94 5.74 -26.00
N GLU A 493 -52.27 5.55 -27.14
CA GLU A 493 -52.89 5.60 -28.46
C GLU A 493 -53.86 4.44 -28.68
N MET A 494 -53.53 3.23 -28.25
CA MET A 494 -54.44 2.09 -28.24
C MET A 494 -55.67 2.35 -27.36
N GLN A 495 -55.47 2.83 -26.12
CA GLN A 495 -56.56 3.16 -25.22
C GLN A 495 -57.46 4.25 -25.81
N LYS A 496 -56.88 5.30 -26.41
CA LYS A 496 -57.62 6.36 -27.10
C LYS A 496 -58.40 5.81 -28.29
N SER A 497 -57.80 4.92 -29.08
CA SER A 497 -58.46 4.26 -30.21
C SER A 497 -59.61 3.37 -29.75
N ALA A 498 -59.41 2.58 -28.68
CA ALA A 498 -60.47 1.77 -28.07
C ALA A 498 -61.62 2.63 -27.54
N ALA A 499 -61.32 3.77 -26.90
CA ALA A 499 -62.33 4.71 -26.43
C ALA A 499 -63.09 5.38 -27.58
N LEU A 500 -62.43 5.65 -28.71
CA LEU A 500 -63.08 6.13 -29.93
C LEU A 500 -64.01 5.06 -30.51
N LEU A 501 -63.56 3.80 -30.61
CA LEU A 501 -64.40 2.69 -31.07
C LEU A 501 -65.64 2.50 -30.18
N ALA A 502 -65.48 2.54 -28.85
CA ALA A 502 -66.61 2.46 -27.93
C ALA A 502 -67.59 3.64 -28.09
N LYS A 503 -67.08 4.85 -28.38
CA LYS A 503 -67.92 6.00 -28.72
C LYS A 503 -68.65 5.80 -30.05
N ASP A 504 -67.97 5.26 -31.07
CA ASP A 504 -68.59 4.98 -32.36
C ASP A 504 -69.68 3.90 -32.24
N GLU A 505 -69.46 2.87 -31.42
CA GLU A 505 -70.49 1.88 -31.05
C GLU A 505 -71.69 2.54 -30.37
N MET A 506 -71.45 3.40 -29.37
CA MET A 506 -72.52 4.13 -28.69
C MET A 506 -73.29 5.06 -29.65
N ILE A 507 -72.59 5.73 -30.58
CA ILE A 507 -73.22 6.54 -31.64
C ILE A 507 -74.06 5.65 -32.56
N ALA A 508 -73.58 4.46 -32.92
CA ALA A 508 -74.34 3.52 -33.72
C ALA A 508 -75.60 3.04 -33.00
N GLU A 509 -75.52 2.73 -31.70
CA GLU A 509 -76.68 2.37 -30.87
C GLU A 509 -77.70 3.51 -30.77
N LEU A 510 -77.23 4.74 -30.46
CA LEU A 510 -78.09 5.92 -30.42
C LEU A 510 -78.75 6.20 -31.78
N ASN A 511 -78.03 5.98 -32.89
CA ASN A 511 -78.62 6.12 -34.22
C ASN A 511 -79.72 5.07 -34.48
N VAL A 512 -79.52 3.83 -34.02
CA VAL A 512 -80.56 2.78 -34.09
C VAL A 512 -81.78 3.18 -33.26
N GLU A 513 -81.59 3.73 -32.06
CA GLU A 513 -82.69 4.22 -31.22
C GLU A 513 -83.40 5.43 -31.83
N LEU A 514 -82.65 6.40 -32.38
CA LEU A 514 -83.21 7.54 -33.10
C LEU A 514 -84.06 7.09 -34.29
N GLU A 515 -83.62 6.07 -35.02
CA GLU A 515 -84.39 5.56 -36.16
C GLU A 515 -85.67 4.86 -35.69
N LYS A 516 -85.63 4.08 -34.59
CA LYS A 516 -86.84 3.55 -33.94
C LYS A 516 -87.81 4.66 -33.48
N LEU A 517 -87.28 5.74 -32.92
CA LEU A 517 -88.10 6.89 -32.51
C LEU A 517 -88.70 7.59 -33.72
N ARG A 518 -87.95 7.73 -34.82
CA ARG A 518 -88.47 8.29 -36.08
C ARG A 518 -89.59 7.43 -36.66
N THR A 519 -89.42 6.11 -36.71
CA THR A 519 -90.48 5.21 -37.18
C THR A 519 -91.72 5.30 -36.30
N ASN A 520 -91.56 5.31 -34.97
CA ASN A 520 -92.68 5.50 -34.04
C ASN A 520 -93.36 6.85 -34.22
N THR A 521 -92.60 7.92 -34.44
CA THR A 521 -93.14 9.26 -34.68
C THR A 521 -93.95 9.28 -35.97
N ALA A 522 -93.44 8.71 -37.06
CA ALA A 522 -94.17 8.59 -38.32
C ALA A 522 -95.45 7.74 -38.18
N GLU A 523 -95.43 6.65 -37.41
CA GLU A 523 -96.62 5.86 -37.09
C GLU A 523 -97.65 6.68 -36.29
N LEU A 524 -97.21 7.45 -35.31
CA LEU A 524 -98.08 8.33 -34.52
C LEU A 524 -98.65 9.47 -35.37
N GLU A 525 -97.86 10.08 -36.24
CA GLU A 525 -98.33 11.07 -37.21
C GLU A 525 -99.39 10.49 -38.16
N SER A 526 -99.18 9.26 -38.64
CA SER A 526 -100.18 8.54 -39.45
C SER A 526 -101.47 8.27 -38.67
N ARG A 527 -101.37 7.88 -37.39
CA ARG A 527 -102.55 7.72 -36.51
C ARG A 527 -103.26 9.06 -36.30
N LEU A 528 -102.52 10.15 -36.11
CA LEU A 528 -103.08 11.49 -35.93
C LEU A 528 -103.81 11.97 -37.20
N ASP A 529 -103.24 11.74 -38.39
CA ASP A 529 -103.90 12.05 -39.67
C ASP A 529 -105.20 11.26 -39.84
N ASN A 530 -105.24 10.00 -39.40
CA ASN A 530 -106.47 9.21 -39.35
C ASN A 530 -107.52 9.80 -38.40
N TYR A 531 -107.13 10.28 -37.21
CA TYR A 531 -108.05 10.96 -36.29
C TYR A 531 -108.56 12.29 -36.84
N SER A 532 -107.71 13.05 -37.54
CA SER A 532 -108.10 14.28 -38.23
C SER A 532 -109.16 14.02 -39.31
N LYS A 533 -108.94 12.99 -40.15
CA LYS A 533 -109.92 12.53 -41.15
C LYS A 533 -111.25 12.10 -40.52
N LEU A 534 -111.21 11.44 -39.37
CA LEU A 534 -112.40 11.04 -38.63
C LEU A 534 -113.14 12.26 -38.03
N GLY A 535 -112.41 13.27 -37.56
CA GLY A 535 -112.96 14.53 -37.08
C GLY A 535 -113.74 15.29 -38.17
N ILE A 536 -113.20 15.34 -39.39
CA ILE A 536 -113.89 15.94 -40.54
C ILE A 536 -115.19 15.18 -40.86
N GLN A 537 -115.20 13.85 -40.75
CA GLN A 537 -116.41 13.05 -40.96
C GLN A 537 -117.48 13.28 -39.87
N TRP A 538 -117.07 13.51 -38.62
CA TRP A 538 -117.98 13.85 -37.52
C TRP A 538 -118.63 15.22 -37.72
N GLU A 539 -117.85 16.25 -38.09
CA GLU A 539 -118.38 17.58 -38.36
C GLU A 539 -119.39 17.60 -39.52
N GLU A 540 -119.18 16.79 -40.57
CA GLU A 540 -120.10 16.67 -41.71
C GLU A 540 -121.45 16.04 -41.31
N LEU A 541 -121.41 15.05 -40.40
CA LEU A 541 -122.58 14.38 -39.83
C LEU A 541 -123.41 15.32 -38.95
N GLU A 542 -122.73 16.12 -38.13
CA GLU A 542 -123.36 17.10 -37.25
C GLU A 542 -124.01 18.23 -38.04
N ARG A 543 -123.38 18.68 -39.14
CA ARG A 543 -123.95 19.67 -40.06
C ARG A 543 -125.24 19.18 -40.74
N ARG A 544 -125.32 17.89 -41.11
CA ARG A 544 -126.56 17.28 -41.66
C ARG A 544 -127.68 17.16 -40.61
N SER A 545 -127.33 16.87 -39.36
CA SER A 545 -128.30 16.80 -38.27
C SER A 545 -128.95 18.16 -37.99
N ILE A 546 -128.15 19.24 -37.96
CA ILE A 546 -128.64 20.61 -37.73
C ILE A 546 -129.59 21.06 -38.84
N GLN A 547 -129.23 20.83 -40.12
CA GLN A 547 -130.10 21.17 -41.26
C GLN A 547 -131.46 20.42 -41.23
N HIS A 548 -131.48 19.19 -40.72
CA HIS A 548 -132.73 18.43 -40.60
C HIS A 548 -133.64 18.96 -39.47
N SER A 549 -133.05 19.52 -38.41
CA SER A 549 -133.76 20.13 -37.28
C SER A 549 -134.39 21.49 -37.62
N GLU A 550 -133.70 22.32 -38.41
CA GLU A 550 -134.22 23.63 -38.86
C GLU A 550 -135.40 23.47 -39.83
N ALA A 551 -135.37 22.44 -40.69
CA ALA A 551 -136.48 22.12 -41.59
C ALA A 551 -137.75 21.63 -40.87
N LEU A 552 -137.62 21.07 -39.66
CA LEU A 552 -138.75 20.68 -38.81
C LEU A 552 -139.35 21.90 -38.09
N LEU A 553 -138.52 22.79 -37.56
CA LEU A 553 -138.97 24.02 -36.89
C LEU A 553 -139.72 24.97 -37.85
N ALA A 554 -139.27 25.12 -39.09
CA ALA A 554 -139.97 25.93 -40.09
C ALA A 554 -141.35 25.37 -40.49
N LYS A 555 -141.56 24.06 -40.38
CA LYS A 555 -142.87 23.41 -40.60
C LYS A 555 -143.81 23.57 -39.40
N ASP A 556 -143.29 23.56 -38.18
CA ASP A 556 -144.09 23.79 -36.97
C ASP A 556 -144.58 25.24 -36.85
N GLU A 557 -143.79 26.23 -37.32
CA GLU A 557 -144.24 27.63 -37.38
C GLU A 557 -145.36 27.87 -38.40
N THR A 558 -145.33 27.17 -39.54
CA THR A 558 -146.41 27.26 -40.55
C THR A 558 -147.70 26.59 -40.09
N ILE A 559 -147.60 25.48 -39.36
CA ILE A 559 -148.75 24.78 -38.75
C ILE A 559 -149.36 25.62 -37.62
N SER A 560 -148.54 26.27 -36.79
CA SER A 560 -148.99 27.16 -35.71
C SER A 560 -149.78 28.38 -36.24
N HIS A 561 -149.32 28.99 -37.33
CA HIS A 561 -150.02 30.12 -37.95
C HIS A 561 -151.37 29.72 -38.60
N GLN A 562 -151.47 28.52 -39.18
CA GLN A 562 -152.73 28.00 -39.73
C GLN A 562 -153.71 27.59 -38.62
N GLN A 563 -153.22 27.09 -37.49
CA GLN A 563 -154.03 26.75 -36.32
C GLN A 563 -154.63 28.00 -35.65
N GLN A 564 -153.87 29.10 -35.59
CA GLN A 564 -154.33 30.37 -35.00
C GLN A 564 -155.44 31.07 -35.84
N GLN A 565 -155.44 30.89 -37.16
CA GLN A 565 -156.52 31.37 -38.04
C GLN A 565 -157.80 30.52 -37.92
N ILE A 566 -157.66 29.21 -37.70
CA ILE A 566 -158.78 28.30 -37.44
C ILE A 566 -159.46 28.62 -36.10
N ASP A 567 -158.69 28.97 -35.07
CA ASP A 567 -159.24 29.27 -33.74
C ASP A 567 -159.93 30.65 -33.68
N GLN A 568 -159.50 31.63 -34.50
CA GLN A 568 -160.21 32.91 -34.67
C GLN A 568 -161.55 32.76 -35.43
N LEU A 569 -161.62 31.83 -36.38
CA LEU A 569 -162.87 31.49 -37.09
C LEU A 569 -163.83 30.66 -36.20
N LYS A 570 -163.31 29.80 -35.32
CA LYS A 570 -164.12 29.06 -34.33
C LYS A 570 -164.68 29.96 -33.22
N ALA A 571 -163.95 30.96 -32.76
CA ALA A 571 -164.43 31.90 -31.75
C ALA A 571 -165.55 32.83 -32.27
N SER A 572 -165.53 33.18 -33.55
CA SER A 572 -166.58 33.97 -34.19
C SER A 572 -167.82 33.13 -34.56
N ALA A 573 -167.65 31.85 -34.90
CA ALA A 573 -168.75 30.91 -35.08
C ALA A 573 -169.47 30.56 -33.75
N SER A 574 -168.73 30.34 -32.66
CA SER A 574 -169.29 30.04 -31.33
C SER A 574 -170.10 31.22 -30.75
N SER A 575 -169.70 32.46 -31.04
CA SER A 575 -170.43 33.69 -30.63
C SER A 575 -171.75 33.90 -31.39
N LEU A 576 -171.83 33.41 -32.64
CA LEU A 576 -173.06 33.40 -33.43
C LEU A 576 -173.96 32.20 -33.10
N GLU A 577 -173.38 31.04 -32.77
CA GLU A 577 -174.11 29.88 -32.26
C GLU A 577 -174.72 30.13 -30.86
N ASP A 578 -174.07 30.91 -29.99
CA ASP A 578 -174.65 31.32 -28.69
C ASP A 578 -175.82 32.33 -28.83
N LYS A 579 -175.81 33.17 -29.88
CA LYS A 579 -176.95 34.04 -30.22
C LYS A 579 -178.07 33.29 -30.93
N LEU A 580 -177.75 32.26 -31.71
CA LEU A 580 -178.74 31.37 -32.33
C LEU A 580 -179.36 30.42 -31.29
N ALA A 581 -178.59 29.95 -30.30
CA ALA A 581 -179.06 29.11 -29.20
C ALA A 581 -179.95 29.86 -28.20
N THR A 582 -179.71 31.15 -27.95
CA THR A 582 -180.63 32.00 -27.17
C THR A 582 -181.92 32.33 -27.93
N MET A 583 -181.87 32.44 -29.26
CA MET A 583 -183.08 32.63 -30.09
C MET A 583 -183.89 31.33 -30.25
N VAL A 584 -183.23 30.17 -30.38
CA VAL A 584 -183.86 28.84 -30.42
C VAL A 584 -184.41 28.41 -29.04
N ALA A 585 -183.83 28.88 -27.93
CA ALA A 585 -184.40 28.69 -26.59
C ALA A 585 -185.71 29.49 -26.39
N VAL A 586 -185.79 30.72 -26.92
CA VAL A 586 -187.02 31.53 -26.94
C VAL A 586 -188.08 30.95 -27.90
N GLU A 587 -187.67 30.39 -29.04
CA GLU A 587 -188.59 29.72 -29.98
C GLU A 587 -189.13 28.38 -29.43
N LYS A 588 -188.36 27.67 -28.59
CA LYS A 588 -188.80 26.46 -27.88
C LYS A 588 -189.76 26.77 -26.72
N GLU A 589 -189.53 27.84 -25.96
CA GLU A 589 -190.50 28.31 -24.95
C GLU A 589 -191.79 28.84 -25.59
N ARG A 590 -191.70 29.47 -26.77
CA ARG A 590 -192.87 29.87 -27.58
C ARG A 590 -193.67 28.66 -28.09
N GLY A 591 -193.00 27.59 -28.55
CA GLY A 591 -193.67 26.35 -29.00
C GLY A 591 -194.36 25.58 -27.88
N VAL A 592 -193.77 25.54 -26.68
CA VAL A 592 -194.39 24.94 -25.47
C VAL A 592 -195.57 25.79 -24.96
N LEU A 593 -195.50 27.12 -25.11
CA LEU A 593 -196.63 28.02 -24.84
C LEU A 593 -197.73 27.93 -25.91
N GLU A 594 -197.41 27.78 -27.19
CA GLU A 594 -198.38 27.58 -28.28
C GLU A 594 -199.10 26.23 -28.17
N GLU A 595 -198.42 25.17 -27.73
CA GLU A 595 -199.01 23.84 -27.46
C GLU A 595 -199.86 23.83 -26.18
N ASN A 596 -199.46 24.57 -25.13
CA ASN A 596 -200.29 24.80 -23.95
C ASN A 596 -201.50 25.71 -24.22
N LEU A 597 -201.39 26.68 -25.14
CA LEU A 597 -202.49 27.57 -25.52
C LEU A 597 -203.45 26.86 -26.48
N ASN A 598 -202.99 25.89 -27.28
CA ASN A 598 -203.85 25.04 -28.10
C ASN A 598 -204.58 23.97 -27.26
N ASN A 599 -203.94 23.45 -26.21
CA ASN A 599 -204.60 22.58 -25.21
C ASN A 599 -205.56 23.37 -24.30
N GLN A 600 -205.25 24.64 -23.97
CA GLN A 600 -206.21 25.54 -23.32
C GLN A 600 -207.34 25.99 -24.26
N ARG A 601 -207.14 26.06 -25.59
CA ARG A 601 -208.20 26.23 -26.59
C ARG A 601 -209.09 24.99 -26.73
N LEU A 602 -208.54 23.79 -26.61
CA LEU A 602 -209.32 22.54 -26.58
C LEU A 602 -210.16 22.40 -25.29
N VAL A 603 -209.64 22.90 -24.16
CA VAL A 603 -210.36 23.00 -22.88
C VAL A 603 -211.37 24.16 -22.91
N ALA A 604 -211.05 25.29 -23.57
CA ALA A 604 -211.95 26.41 -23.77
C ALA A 604 -213.07 26.12 -24.79
N ASP A 605 -212.86 25.26 -25.79
CA ASP A 605 -213.90 24.80 -26.72
C ASP A 605 -214.83 23.76 -26.08
N ASN A 606 -214.31 22.94 -25.15
CA ASN A 606 -215.15 22.07 -24.32
C ASN A 606 -215.90 22.85 -23.24
N LEU A 607 -215.28 23.90 -22.68
CA LEU A 607 -215.96 24.85 -21.80
C LEU A 607 -216.95 25.72 -22.56
N SER A 608 -216.68 26.10 -23.81
CA SER A 608 -217.58 26.80 -24.74
C SER A 608 -218.81 25.95 -25.07
N LYS A 609 -218.66 24.62 -25.22
CA LYS A 609 -219.79 23.70 -25.36
C LYS A 609 -220.61 23.53 -24.08
N THR A 610 -219.98 23.49 -22.91
CA THR A 610 -220.72 23.45 -21.62
C THR A 610 -221.31 24.81 -21.23
N ASN A 611 -220.70 25.91 -21.65
CA ASN A 611 -221.16 27.27 -21.38
C ASN A 611 -222.25 27.67 -22.38
N ALA A 612 -222.22 27.21 -23.64
CA ALA A 612 -223.33 27.33 -24.58
C ALA A 612 -224.55 26.46 -24.19
N ASP A 613 -224.32 25.31 -23.54
CA ASP A 613 -225.39 24.47 -22.96
C ASP A 613 -225.97 25.09 -21.67
N LEU A 614 -225.15 25.79 -20.88
CA LEU A 614 -225.59 26.59 -19.73
C LEU A 614 -226.25 27.91 -20.15
N GLU A 615 -225.79 28.57 -21.20
CA GLU A 615 -226.38 29.78 -21.78
C GLU A 615 -227.71 29.46 -22.47
N SER A 616 -227.82 28.35 -23.21
CA SER A 616 -229.12 27.90 -23.75
C SER A 616 -230.13 27.54 -22.65
N ARG A 617 -229.66 26.98 -21.52
CA ARG A 617 -230.50 26.69 -20.34
C ARG A 617 -230.80 27.93 -19.49
N LEU A 618 -229.90 28.91 -19.47
CA LEU A 618 -230.13 30.23 -18.88
C LEU A 618 -231.10 31.01 -19.74
N GLU A 619 -230.94 31.07 -21.06
CA GLU A 619 -231.82 31.78 -22.00
C GLU A 619 -233.23 31.17 -22.08
N LEU A 620 -233.37 29.85 -21.89
CA LEU A 620 -234.66 29.20 -21.64
C LEU A 620 -235.25 29.57 -20.26
N ARG A 621 -234.42 29.75 -19.23
CA ARG A 621 -234.85 30.22 -17.90
C ARG A 621 -235.15 31.71 -17.87
N THR A 622 -234.46 32.54 -18.64
CA THR A 622 -234.66 33.99 -18.74
C THR A 622 -235.91 34.27 -19.56
N LYS A 623 -236.16 33.53 -20.65
CA LYS A 623 -237.47 33.55 -21.34
C LYS A 623 -238.60 33.07 -20.43
N SER A 624 -238.40 31.97 -19.69
CA SER A 624 -239.42 31.48 -18.75
C SER A 624 -239.66 32.43 -17.57
N LEU A 625 -238.65 33.18 -17.11
CA LEU A 625 -238.77 34.16 -16.03
C LEU A 625 -239.36 35.48 -16.52
N GLU A 626 -239.04 35.92 -17.75
CA GLU A 626 -239.63 37.12 -18.32
C GLU A 626 -241.05 36.88 -18.83
N ASP A 627 -241.40 35.71 -19.37
CA ASP A 627 -242.80 35.36 -19.66
C ASP A 627 -243.64 35.33 -18.37
N LEU A 628 -243.05 34.91 -17.24
CA LEU A 628 -243.65 35.04 -15.89
C LEU A 628 -243.68 36.50 -15.37
N GLN A 629 -242.71 37.33 -15.74
CA GLN A 629 -242.64 38.75 -15.40
C GLN A 629 -243.63 39.59 -16.25
N LYS A 630 -243.90 39.14 -17.48
CA LYS A 630 -244.86 39.68 -18.43
C LYS A 630 -246.28 39.24 -18.06
N GLU A 631 -246.50 38.00 -17.63
CA GLU A 631 -247.76 37.57 -17.00
C GLU A 631 -248.02 38.28 -15.66
N PHE A 632 -246.98 38.55 -14.86
CA PHE A 632 -247.10 39.32 -13.62
C PHE A 632 -247.41 40.80 -13.88
N GLN A 633 -246.80 41.43 -14.88
CA GLN A 633 -247.10 42.81 -15.28
C GLN A 633 -248.45 42.93 -16.00
N GLU A 634 -248.86 41.98 -16.82
CA GLU A 634 -250.20 41.91 -17.42
C GLU A 634 -251.27 41.66 -16.35
N SER A 635 -250.96 40.90 -15.30
CA SER A 635 -251.79 40.78 -14.08
C SER A 635 -251.84 42.08 -13.28
N GLN A 636 -250.73 42.84 -13.20
CA GLN A 636 -250.66 44.14 -12.54
C GLN A 636 -251.42 45.22 -13.33
N GLN A 637 -251.38 45.19 -14.66
CA GLN A 637 -252.16 46.06 -15.55
C GLN A 637 -253.66 45.74 -15.51
N ARG A 638 -254.05 44.45 -15.45
CA ARG A 638 -255.46 44.07 -15.23
C ARG A 638 -255.97 44.53 -13.87
N SER A 639 -255.13 44.52 -12.83
CA SER A 639 -255.50 45.05 -11.51
C SER A 639 -255.64 46.58 -11.49
N SER A 640 -254.79 47.33 -12.21
CA SER A 640 -254.94 48.78 -12.33
C SER A 640 -256.14 49.19 -13.20
N GLN A 641 -256.50 48.42 -14.24
CA GLN A 641 -257.70 48.66 -15.04
C GLN A 641 -259.00 48.43 -14.25
N ILE A 642 -258.99 47.52 -13.26
CA ILE A 642 -260.12 47.37 -12.32
C ILE A 642 -260.20 48.56 -11.35
N LEU A 643 -259.06 49.11 -10.91
CA LEU A 643 -259.04 50.34 -10.09
C LEU A 643 -259.55 51.56 -10.86
N SER A 644 -259.19 51.68 -12.14
CA SER A 644 -259.76 52.67 -13.07
C SER A 644 -261.29 52.57 -13.17
N ALA A 645 -261.83 51.35 -13.26
CA ALA A 645 -263.28 51.14 -13.30
C ALA A 645 -263.97 51.47 -11.96
N LYS A 646 -263.30 51.25 -10.82
CA LYS A 646 -263.84 51.58 -9.49
C LYS A 646 -263.78 53.08 -9.16
N GLU A 647 -262.78 53.82 -9.62
CA GLU A 647 -262.72 55.28 -9.40
C GLU A 647 -263.70 56.05 -10.30
N GLU A 648 -263.92 55.60 -11.53
CA GLU A 648 -265.00 56.11 -12.39
C GLU A 648 -266.38 55.86 -11.77
N GLU A 649 -266.58 54.73 -11.08
CA GLU A 649 -267.79 54.46 -10.30
C GLU A 649 -267.91 55.41 -9.10
N VAL A 650 -266.81 55.72 -8.40
CA VAL A 650 -266.84 56.54 -7.18
C VAL A 650 -267.05 58.03 -7.44
N ASN A 651 -266.50 58.65 -8.50
CA ASN A 651 -266.69 60.10 -8.68
C ASN A 651 -267.82 60.48 -9.64
N MET A 652 -268.33 59.55 -10.45
CA MET A 652 -269.72 59.66 -10.93
C MET A 652 -270.69 59.81 -9.74
N LEU A 653 -270.48 59.08 -8.64
CA LEU A 653 -271.28 59.26 -7.42
C LEU A 653 -271.01 60.60 -6.71
N THR A 654 -269.83 61.20 -6.87
CA THR A 654 -269.54 62.52 -6.27
C THR A 654 -270.13 63.68 -7.09
N ILE A 655 -270.22 63.53 -8.42
CA ILE A 655 -271.08 64.39 -9.27
C ILE A 655 -272.54 64.29 -8.80
N GLU A 656 -272.99 63.09 -8.42
CA GLU A 656 -274.35 62.85 -7.97
C GLU A 656 -274.61 63.40 -6.56
N VAL A 657 -273.66 63.27 -5.61
CA VAL A 657 -273.87 63.71 -4.22
C VAL A 657 -273.88 65.22 -4.06
N SER A 658 -273.04 66.00 -4.73
CA SER A 658 -272.97 67.43 -4.37
C SER A 658 -273.80 68.36 -5.23
N SER A 659 -274.59 67.80 -6.15
CA SER A 659 -275.87 68.39 -6.52
C SER A 659 -276.90 68.46 -5.37
N LEU A 660 -276.76 67.69 -4.27
CA LEU A 660 -277.78 67.61 -3.21
C LEU A 660 -277.62 68.61 -2.05
N GLN A 661 -276.53 69.37 -1.96
CA GLN A 661 -276.33 70.29 -0.83
C GLN A 661 -276.16 71.76 -1.21
N THR A 662 -277.19 72.29 -1.87
CA THR A 662 -277.73 73.65 -1.61
C THR A 662 -276.96 74.88 -2.10
#